data_AF-A0A220SAU7-F1
#
_entry.id   AF-A0A220SAU7-F1
#
_cell.length_a   1.000
_cell.length_b   1.000
_cell.length_c   1.000
_cell.angle_alpha   90.00
_cell.angle_beta   90.00
_cell.angle_gamma   90.00
#
_symmetry.space_group_name_H-M   'P 1'
#
loop_
_entity.id
_entity.type
_entity.pdbx_description
1 polymer ?
#
loop_
_entity_poly.entity_id
_entity_poly.type
_entity_poly.pdbx_seq_one_letter_code
_entity_poly.pdbx_strand_id
1 'polypeptide(L)'
;MFWGVVQVSAQKKDSIYIEAKLSSDKKMLDINQELIYYNNSEKDLTTIKLLNWVSAYQKRGTSLVYRKLEDRNNDLHFAKPEQQGKLLQLTVKGTDDKIVSINNTSEENLFIPLDQALPPGKSVKLTLQYQIQLPDKKFTGYGTSDKNIALKYFFIVPDHFDPDNILKRNYHDIEESISFNTYWTINFNTPPNSFIESNLHQSKPNYFNGYLDSDPEFLISQNEYPSINVHSGDINTEIQFGYPLTPQEKENLEFYLPLHLKFIKEQIGDLPERLFISEKFKATEDFFGNNDITFWKFRFQLFSDAEKVDLDYLGIIAKKILDERIITDKQDNHWFKNGLKSYIEIQYLKKFYSETKLLGKLPEAKIFGIRPLKLFHASNVKLIDRYGLSYQYIMSQNLDQKIGEKFAVLSNFNVMAVSSFETGSLFNYSAEKMGYDNFNSLLKNYIAKNTDKQIDPKDFLKELSEKDGRTSYLTNFLNQKNRINFKLQKFKKQDDSLHIKINKNTLSPIPVKLETTTSEGTKKEYWVETDGEEMTKTVSIPALDIYKITLNNDYIFPESKYRDNFLYSKGLFSNAKKIKLKLIKDIPNPEFNEIYISPRIRFNNTYDKFLLGFNFKNQSLFDQKFLYSLTPTYSTGTGKLTGSAAVSYSFLPAESVIRSLTFGVSASYFHYDYNLAYRKGSVFSNINFRKNPRSTVSRGVSVSYNYFERDLSDLMIAKNDYSKYNVWSVGYGYTDSQMIHEKSLSISTQGMEDFNKITAEGFYRWEFAPKQKLSFRLFAGYFVRNETRNNTFNYGISRVSNYSFSYNLLGESANSGLLSQQFILADGGFKSFIPGTVNQWITSVNVDTSVWKIFHIYADGGLYKNKNNPTQFIWDSGIKIKIVPDFLEVYFPVQSSLGFEPAFKDYGRRIRYTLILNLGSIINAARRGWY
;
A
#
# COMPACT_ATOMS: atom_id res chain seq x y z
N MET A 1 -24.58 -54.58 28.51
CA MET A 1 -24.61 -53.26 29.18
C MET A 1 -23.20 -53.01 29.70
N PHE A 2 -22.38 -52.29 28.93
CA PHE A 2 -21.05 -51.82 29.36
C PHE A 2 -20.96 -50.36 28.93
N TRP A 3 -21.14 -49.46 29.90
CA TRP A 3 -20.91 -48.03 29.73
C TRP A 3 -19.40 -47.80 29.76
N GLY A 4 -18.82 -47.55 28.60
CA GLY A 4 -17.50 -46.95 28.49
C GLY A 4 -17.63 -45.46 28.80
N VAL A 5 -17.07 -45.05 29.93
CA VAL A 5 -16.87 -43.64 30.27
C VAL A 5 -15.87 -43.07 29.27
N VAL A 6 -16.35 -42.24 28.35
CA VAL A 6 -15.50 -41.38 27.53
C VAL A 6 -14.90 -40.35 28.48
N GLN A 7 -13.62 -40.51 28.83
CA GLN A 7 -12.82 -39.45 29.43
C GLN A 7 -12.67 -38.34 28.39
N VAL A 8 -13.51 -37.31 28.50
CA VAL A 8 -13.25 -36.03 27.86
C VAL A 8 -12.03 -35.45 28.56
N SER A 9 -10.89 -35.42 27.86
CA SER A 9 -9.71 -34.67 28.26
C SER A 9 -10.07 -33.19 28.35
N ALA A 10 -10.48 -32.72 29.52
CA ALA A 10 -10.56 -31.29 29.80
C ALA A 10 -9.14 -30.72 29.71
N GLN A 11 -8.86 -29.93 28.67
CA GLN A 11 -7.65 -29.12 28.61
C GLN A 11 -7.59 -28.27 29.89
N LYS A 12 -6.48 -28.36 30.61
CA LYS A 12 -6.20 -27.49 31.75
C LYS A 12 -5.89 -26.10 31.20
N LYS A 13 -6.63 -25.09 31.65
CA LYS A 13 -6.72 -23.75 31.05
C LYS A 13 -6.06 -22.72 31.96
N ASP A 14 -5.34 -21.77 31.38
CA ASP A 14 -4.75 -20.64 32.10
C ASP A 14 -5.84 -19.80 32.77
N SER A 15 -5.53 -19.23 33.93
CA SER A 15 -6.40 -18.27 34.60
C SER A 15 -5.64 -17.02 35.02
N ILE A 16 -6.27 -15.87 34.79
CA ILE A 16 -5.70 -14.56 35.07
C ILE A 16 -6.68 -13.75 35.90
N TYR A 17 -6.26 -13.43 37.12
CA TYR A 17 -6.95 -12.53 38.03
C TYR A 17 -6.24 -11.18 38.05
N ILE A 18 -6.99 -10.09 37.91
CA ILE A 18 -6.46 -8.72 37.84
C ILE A 18 -7.27 -7.80 38.74
N GLU A 19 -6.59 -7.07 39.61
CA GLU A 19 -7.09 -5.84 40.22
C GLU A 19 -6.38 -4.66 39.57
N ALA A 20 -7.13 -3.81 38.87
CA ALA A 20 -6.59 -2.67 38.13
C ALA A 20 -7.16 -1.35 38.69
N LYS A 21 -6.30 -0.49 39.21
CA LYS A 21 -6.66 0.83 39.73
C LYS A 21 -6.20 1.92 38.76
N LEU A 22 -7.16 2.66 38.23
CA LEU A 22 -6.91 3.77 37.32
C LEU A 22 -6.72 5.06 38.11
N SER A 23 -5.66 5.81 37.81
CA SER A 23 -5.41 7.11 38.42
C SER A 23 -6.47 8.15 38.04
N SER A 24 -6.62 9.19 38.87
CA SER A 24 -7.57 10.28 38.65
C SER A 24 -7.30 11.08 37.37
N ASP A 25 -6.03 11.16 36.95
CA ASP A 25 -5.63 11.81 35.70
C ASP A 25 -5.78 10.91 34.46
N LYS A 26 -6.24 9.67 34.64
CA LYS A 26 -6.49 8.68 33.57
C LYS A 26 -5.25 8.26 32.78
N LYS A 27 -4.05 8.48 33.33
CA LYS A 27 -2.78 8.16 32.65
C LYS A 27 -2.04 6.95 33.22
N MET A 28 -2.35 6.57 34.45
CA MET A 28 -1.63 5.54 35.17
C MET A 28 -2.57 4.40 35.55
N LEU A 29 -2.06 3.18 35.43
CA LEU A 29 -2.77 1.96 35.81
C LEU A 29 -1.89 1.16 36.78
N ASP A 30 -2.32 1.07 38.03
CA ASP A 30 -1.70 0.21 39.05
C ASP A 30 -2.37 -1.16 39.01
N ILE A 31 -1.58 -2.23 38.84
CA ILE A 31 -2.09 -3.57 38.60
C ILE A 31 -1.50 -4.57 39.58
N ASN A 32 -2.38 -5.30 40.25
CA ASN A 32 -2.06 -6.57 40.91
C ASN A 32 -2.63 -7.69 40.05
N GLN A 33 -1.77 -8.59 39.58
CA GLN A 33 -2.16 -9.70 38.73
C GLN A 33 -1.70 -11.03 39.33
N GLU A 34 -2.57 -12.02 39.31
CA GLU A 34 -2.27 -13.41 39.58
C GLU A 34 -2.50 -14.23 38.30
N LEU A 35 -1.46 -14.93 37.85
CA LEU A 35 -1.46 -15.77 36.67
C LEU A 35 -1.22 -17.22 37.09
N ILE A 36 -2.17 -18.10 36.76
CA ILE A 36 -1.95 -19.55 36.79
C ILE A 36 -1.64 -19.97 35.35
N TYR A 37 -0.36 -20.25 35.10
CA TYR A 37 0.14 -20.66 33.79
C TYR A 37 0.25 -22.19 33.72
N TYR A 38 -0.30 -22.80 32.68
CA TYR A 38 -0.15 -24.22 32.39
C TYR A 38 0.90 -24.46 31.28
N ASN A 39 1.79 -25.42 31.50
CA ASN A 39 2.70 -25.85 30.46
C ASN A 39 1.94 -26.67 29.39
N ASN A 40 1.69 -26.02 28.26
CA ASN A 40 1.04 -26.62 27.08
C ASN A 40 2.04 -27.17 26.05
N SER A 41 3.35 -27.12 26.33
CA SER A 41 4.39 -27.72 25.48
C SER A 41 4.54 -29.22 25.75
N GLU A 42 5.26 -29.91 24.88
CA GLU A 42 5.59 -31.34 25.03
C GLU A 42 6.82 -31.58 25.93
N LYS A 43 7.44 -30.52 26.48
CA LYS A 43 8.72 -30.58 27.21
C LYS A 43 8.64 -29.86 28.55
N ASP A 44 9.61 -30.14 29.41
CA ASP A 44 9.76 -29.40 30.66
C ASP A 44 10.21 -27.95 30.37
N LEU A 45 9.52 -26.97 30.95
CA LEU A 45 9.85 -25.56 30.79
C LEU A 45 10.69 -25.07 31.97
N THR A 46 11.81 -24.41 31.69
CA THR A 46 12.64 -23.74 32.72
C THR A 46 12.42 -22.23 32.74
N THR A 47 11.63 -21.70 31.82
CA THR A 47 11.38 -20.27 31.65
C THR A 47 9.99 -20.05 31.09
N ILE A 48 9.30 -19.03 31.59
CA ILE A 48 8.00 -18.57 31.07
C ILE A 48 8.21 -17.24 30.38
N LYS A 49 7.69 -17.09 29.17
CA LYS A 49 7.71 -15.83 28.43
C LYS A 49 6.38 -15.11 28.59
N LEU A 50 6.43 -13.87 29.06
CA LEU A 50 5.29 -12.96 29.12
C LEU A 50 5.50 -11.76 28.19
N LEU A 51 4.40 -11.22 27.67
CA LEU A 51 4.39 -10.10 26.74
C LEU A 51 4.06 -8.79 27.46
N ASN A 52 4.84 -7.77 27.17
CA ASN A 52 4.75 -6.43 27.75
C ASN A 52 4.60 -5.38 26.63
N TRP A 53 3.46 -5.38 25.96
CA TRP A 53 3.27 -4.55 24.76
C TRP A 53 3.23 -3.05 25.02
N VAL A 54 3.02 -2.60 26.25
CA VAL A 54 3.12 -1.18 26.57
C VAL A 54 4.52 -0.62 26.32
N SER A 55 5.56 -1.46 26.42
CA SER A 55 6.94 -1.08 26.07
C SER A 55 7.16 -0.81 24.58
N ALA A 56 6.25 -1.22 23.70
CA ALA A 56 6.35 -0.93 22.26
C ALA A 56 6.15 0.56 21.93
N TYR A 57 5.52 1.33 22.83
CA TYR A 57 5.18 2.75 22.63
C TYR A 57 6.34 3.72 22.92
N GLN A 58 7.57 3.24 22.82
CA GLN A 58 8.75 4.09 22.84
C GLN A 58 8.88 4.86 21.53
N LYS A 59 9.36 6.11 21.60
CA LYS A 59 9.51 6.97 20.41
C LYS A 59 10.57 6.48 19.39
N ARG A 60 11.40 5.49 19.73
CA ARG A 60 12.49 4.95 18.88
C ARG A 60 12.76 3.48 19.25
N GLY A 61 13.27 2.71 18.30
CA GLY A 61 13.84 1.38 18.55
C GLY A 61 12.84 0.21 18.59
N THR A 62 11.54 0.47 18.54
CA THR A 62 10.50 -0.56 18.59
C THR A 62 9.88 -0.85 17.21
N SER A 63 9.35 -2.06 17.03
CA SER A 63 8.62 -2.43 15.81
C SER A 63 7.44 -1.49 15.53
N LEU A 64 6.74 -1.06 16.58
CA LEU A 64 5.59 -0.16 16.48
C LEU A 64 5.95 1.19 15.84
N VAL A 65 7.03 1.86 16.28
CA VAL A 65 7.37 3.18 15.72
C VAL A 65 7.79 3.08 14.25
N TYR A 66 8.51 2.02 13.88
CA TYR A 66 8.86 1.81 12.47
C TYR A 66 7.62 1.51 11.62
N ARG A 67 6.69 0.69 12.12
CA ARG A 67 5.41 0.43 11.47
C ARG A 67 4.64 1.73 11.19
N LYS A 68 4.52 2.62 12.19
CA LYS A 68 3.82 3.90 12.04
C LYS A 68 4.49 4.82 11.03
N LEU A 69 5.83 4.86 11.00
CA LEU A 69 6.57 5.65 10.02
C LEU A 69 6.38 5.13 8.58
N GLU A 70 6.28 3.81 8.38
CA GLU A 70 5.92 3.21 7.08
C GLU A 70 4.50 3.60 6.65
N ASP A 71 3.57 3.70 7.61
CA ASP A 71 2.20 4.17 7.40
C ASP A 71 2.10 5.71 7.25
N ARG A 72 3.24 6.41 7.13
CA ARG A 72 3.33 7.88 7.01
C ARG A 72 2.77 8.64 8.21
N ASN A 73 2.82 8.05 9.40
CA ASN A 73 2.49 8.69 10.67
C ASN A 73 3.76 8.83 11.55
N ASN A 74 4.12 10.07 11.90
CA ASN A 74 5.26 10.39 12.76
C ASN A 74 4.89 10.82 14.19
N ASP A 75 3.62 10.69 14.59
CA ASP A 75 3.11 11.14 15.89
C ASP A 75 3.86 10.46 17.04
N LEU A 76 4.09 9.14 16.95
CA LEU A 76 4.82 8.39 17.97
C LEU A 76 6.31 8.77 18.00
N HIS A 77 6.93 9.04 16.85
CA HIS A 77 8.34 9.43 16.77
C HIS A 77 8.62 10.77 17.47
N PHE A 78 7.68 11.71 17.37
CA PHE A 78 7.75 13.02 18.01
C PHE A 78 6.96 13.11 19.32
N ALA A 79 6.55 11.97 19.88
CA ALA A 79 5.77 11.92 21.12
C ALA A 79 6.54 12.50 22.32
N LYS A 80 5.85 13.31 23.12
CA LYS A 80 6.37 13.78 24.41
C LYS A 80 6.46 12.62 25.42
N PRO A 81 7.34 12.66 26.43
CA PRO A 81 7.50 11.59 27.41
C PRO A 81 6.20 11.14 28.09
N GLU A 82 5.30 12.09 28.38
CA GLU A 82 4.00 11.87 29.02
C GLU A 82 2.93 11.30 28.09
N GLN A 83 3.20 11.21 26.79
CA GLN A 83 2.30 10.60 25.80
C GLN A 83 2.67 9.15 25.51
N GLN A 84 3.90 8.73 25.81
CA GLN A 84 4.41 7.38 25.53
C GLN A 84 3.79 6.34 26.48
N GLY A 85 3.78 5.09 26.06
CA GLY A 85 3.46 3.96 26.93
C GLY A 85 4.74 3.45 27.61
N LYS A 86 4.68 3.15 28.91
CA LYS A 86 5.81 2.59 29.67
C LYS A 86 5.35 1.66 30.78
N LEU A 87 6.12 0.60 31.01
CA LEU A 87 6.10 -0.16 32.25
C LEU A 87 7.08 0.51 33.24
N LEU A 88 6.55 1.15 34.28
CA LEU A 88 7.36 1.95 35.22
C LEU A 88 7.95 1.11 36.34
N GLN A 89 7.17 0.15 36.85
CA GLN A 89 7.55 -0.74 37.93
C GLN A 89 7.00 -2.12 37.63
N LEU A 90 7.76 -3.16 37.96
CA LEU A 90 7.33 -4.56 37.88
C LEU A 90 8.03 -5.36 38.98
N THR A 91 7.23 -6.02 39.80
CA THR A 91 7.66 -7.06 40.74
C THR A 91 6.97 -8.35 40.37
N VAL A 92 7.72 -9.44 40.23
CA VAL A 92 7.19 -10.78 39.96
C VAL A 92 7.62 -11.71 41.07
N LYS A 93 6.66 -12.49 41.59
CA LYS A 93 6.88 -13.53 42.58
C LYS A 93 6.44 -14.88 42.05
N GLY A 94 7.26 -15.90 42.29
CA GLY A 94 6.92 -17.30 42.03
C GLY A 94 6.10 -17.93 43.16
N THR A 95 5.88 -19.24 43.08
CA THR A 95 5.07 -20.01 44.05
C THR A 95 5.58 -19.93 45.50
N ASP A 96 6.89 -19.75 45.69
CA ASP A 96 7.53 -19.65 47.01
C ASP A 96 7.53 -18.21 47.59
N ASP A 97 6.79 -17.28 46.97
CA ASP A 97 6.77 -15.85 47.32
C ASP A 97 8.13 -15.12 47.15
N LYS A 98 9.12 -15.79 46.58
CA LYS A 98 10.44 -15.22 46.23
C LYS A 98 10.32 -14.31 45.02
N ILE A 99 11.01 -13.16 45.09
CA ILE A 99 11.10 -12.19 44.00
C ILE A 99 11.98 -12.76 42.89
N VAL A 100 11.44 -12.81 41.67
CA VAL A 100 12.19 -13.18 40.47
C VAL A 100 12.85 -11.92 39.90
N SER A 101 14.17 -11.99 39.69
CA SER A 101 14.91 -10.86 39.10
C SER A 101 14.58 -10.74 37.61
N ILE A 102 14.13 -9.56 37.20
CA ILE A 102 13.86 -9.23 35.79
C ILE A 102 14.88 -8.19 35.34
N ASN A 103 15.63 -8.51 34.29
CA ASN A 103 16.78 -7.71 33.87
C ASN A 103 16.40 -6.37 33.21
N ASN A 104 15.26 -6.32 32.50
CA ASN A 104 14.86 -5.12 31.76
C ASN A 104 13.34 -5.02 31.57
N THR A 105 12.71 -4.03 32.20
CA THR A 105 11.26 -3.76 32.08
C THR A 105 10.89 -2.99 30.81
N SER A 106 11.88 -2.49 30.06
CA SER A 106 11.67 -1.75 28.81
C SER A 106 11.55 -2.65 27.58
N GLU A 107 11.63 -3.97 27.75
CA GLU A 107 11.47 -4.96 26.68
C GLU A 107 10.01 -5.41 26.53
N GLU A 108 9.64 -5.74 25.30
CA GLU A 108 8.31 -6.27 24.96
C GLU A 108 8.14 -7.74 25.35
N ASN A 109 9.24 -8.46 25.60
CA ASN A 109 9.27 -9.88 25.96
C ASN A 109 9.99 -10.03 27.29
N LEU A 110 9.29 -10.57 28.30
CA LEU A 110 9.80 -10.79 29.64
C LEU A 110 10.00 -12.29 29.86
N PHE A 111 11.24 -12.72 30.06
CA PHE A 111 11.58 -14.12 30.32
C PHE A 111 11.76 -14.33 31.82
N ILE A 112 10.86 -15.12 32.43
CA ILE A 112 10.80 -15.39 33.86
C ILE A 112 11.41 -16.78 34.10
N PRO A 113 12.62 -16.88 34.68
CA PRO A 113 13.20 -18.17 35.02
C PRO A 113 12.38 -18.85 36.13
N LEU A 114 12.28 -20.18 36.05
CA LEU A 114 11.62 -20.99 37.06
C LEU A 114 12.66 -21.69 37.94
N ASP A 115 12.42 -21.71 39.25
CA ASP A 115 13.28 -22.40 40.23
C ASP A 115 13.29 -23.93 40.02
N GLN A 116 12.17 -24.47 39.53
CA GLN A 116 12.02 -25.87 39.15
C GLN A 116 11.44 -25.95 37.74
N ALA A 117 11.93 -26.92 36.96
CA ALA A 117 11.38 -27.17 35.64
C ALA A 117 9.90 -27.56 35.76
N LEU A 118 9.05 -26.93 34.95
CA LEU A 118 7.60 -27.14 34.94
C LEU A 118 7.25 -28.24 33.92
N PRO A 119 6.80 -29.43 34.35
CA PRO A 119 6.50 -30.52 33.42
C PRO A 119 5.25 -30.27 32.57
N PRO A 120 5.11 -30.92 31.39
CA PRO A 120 3.91 -30.84 30.57
C PRO A 120 2.61 -31.07 31.35
N GLY A 121 1.63 -30.20 31.15
CA GLY A 121 0.31 -30.27 31.79
C GLY A 121 0.29 -29.96 33.29
N LYS A 122 1.40 -29.50 33.88
CA LYS A 122 1.46 -28.91 35.22
C LYS A 122 1.34 -27.39 35.14
N SER A 123 1.01 -26.76 36.26
CA SER A 123 0.90 -25.31 36.36
C SER A 123 1.83 -24.70 37.39
N VAL A 124 2.07 -23.41 37.24
CA VAL A 124 2.76 -22.56 38.22
C VAL A 124 1.94 -21.29 38.44
N LYS A 125 1.99 -20.77 39.66
CA LYS A 125 1.36 -19.50 40.02
C LYS A 125 2.42 -18.40 40.02
N LEU A 126 2.13 -17.33 39.30
CA LEU A 126 2.92 -16.10 39.29
C LEU A 126 2.08 -14.94 39.81
N THR A 127 2.65 -14.16 40.73
CA THR A 127 2.03 -12.91 41.21
C THR A 127 2.84 -11.73 40.69
N LEU A 128 2.20 -10.85 39.94
CA LEU A 128 2.80 -9.67 39.33
C LEU A 128 2.19 -8.41 39.94
N GLN A 129 3.03 -7.47 40.34
CA GLN A 129 2.63 -6.13 40.78
C GLN A 129 3.34 -5.11 39.90
N TYR A 130 2.59 -4.29 39.16
CA TYR A 130 3.18 -3.38 38.20
C TYR A 130 2.38 -2.11 37.99
N GLN A 131 3.08 -1.06 37.56
CA GLN A 131 2.51 0.23 37.23
C GLN A 131 2.80 0.58 35.78
N ILE A 132 1.75 0.94 35.04
CA ILE A 132 1.82 1.30 33.62
C ILE A 132 1.47 2.77 33.44
N GLN A 133 2.28 3.47 32.65
CA GLN A 133 1.88 4.71 32.00
C GLN A 133 1.19 4.37 30.68
N LEU A 134 -0.08 4.74 30.54
CA LEU A 134 -0.86 4.50 29.33
C LEU A 134 -0.42 5.45 28.21
N PRO A 135 -0.24 4.95 26.97
CA PRO A 135 0.05 5.79 25.82
C PRO A 135 -1.16 6.63 25.41
N ASP A 136 -0.91 7.70 24.65
CA ASP A 136 -1.95 8.47 23.98
C ASP A 136 -2.67 7.60 22.92
N LYS A 137 -4.01 7.56 23.00
CA LYS A 137 -4.89 6.74 22.14
C LYS A 137 -4.62 6.98 20.65
N LYS A 138 -4.16 8.18 20.25
CA LYS A 138 -3.93 8.53 18.84
C LYS A 138 -2.90 7.64 18.12
N PHE A 139 -2.01 6.96 18.84
CA PHE A 139 -0.95 6.18 18.18
C PHE A 139 -1.47 4.89 17.55
N THR A 140 -2.32 4.14 18.25
CA THR A 140 -2.85 2.84 17.78
C THR A 140 -4.35 2.71 17.91
N GLY A 141 -5.07 3.71 18.45
CA GLY A 141 -6.46 3.57 18.86
C GLY A 141 -6.64 2.97 20.26
N TYR A 142 -5.56 2.48 20.88
CA TYR A 142 -5.53 2.02 22.27
C TYR A 142 -4.68 2.93 23.14
N GLY A 143 -5.11 3.09 24.39
CA GLY A 143 -4.53 4.02 25.37
C GLY A 143 -5.54 5.03 25.88
N THR A 144 -5.05 6.15 26.38
CA THR A 144 -5.85 7.21 27.01
C THR A 144 -6.06 8.41 26.09
N SER A 145 -7.23 9.03 26.19
CA SER A 145 -7.58 10.27 25.51
C SER A 145 -8.41 11.16 26.44
N ASP A 146 -8.68 12.39 26.03
CA ASP A 146 -9.54 13.29 26.81
C ASP A 146 -10.97 12.75 26.99
N LYS A 147 -11.44 11.90 26.08
CA LYS A 147 -12.82 11.38 26.06
C LYS A 147 -12.98 10.03 26.75
N ASN A 148 -12.10 9.09 26.44
CA ASN A 148 -12.18 7.70 26.90
C ASN A 148 -10.80 7.02 26.92
N ILE A 149 -10.76 5.85 27.55
CA ILE A 149 -9.59 4.97 27.60
C ILE A 149 -9.97 3.66 26.93
N ALA A 150 -9.24 3.26 25.91
CA ALA A 150 -9.42 1.97 25.25
C ALA A 150 -8.26 1.06 25.64
N LEU A 151 -8.55 0.00 26.40
CA LEU A 151 -7.56 -0.94 26.91
C LEU A 151 -7.66 -2.28 26.17
N LYS A 152 -6.63 -2.58 25.38
CA LYS A 152 -6.35 -3.90 24.81
C LYS A 152 -4.84 -4.07 24.80
N TYR A 153 -4.36 -5.23 25.25
CA TYR A 153 -2.93 -5.55 25.33
C TYR A 153 -2.07 -4.81 26.35
N PHE A 154 -2.68 -4.17 27.35
CA PHE A 154 -1.94 -3.50 28.42
C PHE A 154 -1.64 -4.40 29.62
N PHE A 155 -2.28 -5.57 29.71
CA PHE A 155 -1.95 -6.56 30.73
C PHE A 155 -0.80 -7.44 30.28
N ILE A 156 0.02 -7.89 31.22
CA ILE A 156 1.13 -8.80 30.94
C ILE A 156 0.59 -10.22 30.80
N VAL A 157 0.74 -10.84 29.63
CA VAL A 157 0.12 -12.14 29.30
C VAL A 157 1.13 -13.13 28.72
N PRO A 158 0.93 -14.45 28.86
CA PRO A 158 1.76 -15.43 28.15
C PRO A 158 1.56 -15.39 26.64
N ASP A 159 2.59 -15.74 25.87
CA ASP A 159 2.48 -15.91 24.40
C ASP A 159 2.05 -17.34 24.06
N HIS A 160 0.74 -17.58 23.95
CA HIS A 160 0.21 -18.92 23.72
C HIS A 160 0.56 -19.54 22.36
N PHE A 161 1.03 -18.75 21.39
CA PHE A 161 1.50 -19.27 20.10
C PHE A 161 2.98 -19.70 20.11
N ASP A 162 3.68 -19.50 21.22
CA ASP A 162 5.08 -19.90 21.43
C ASP A 162 5.16 -20.82 22.68
N PRO A 163 4.68 -22.07 22.60
CA PRO A 163 4.56 -22.96 23.76
C PRO A 163 5.90 -23.28 24.41
N ASP A 164 6.99 -23.26 23.64
CA ASP A 164 8.35 -23.50 24.13
C ASP A 164 8.96 -22.24 24.82
N ASN A 165 8.33 -21.07 24.71
CA ASN A 165 8.77 -19.78 25.27
C ASN A 165 10.16 -19.31 24.77
N ILE A 166 10.48 -19.48 23.49
CA ILE A 166 11.83 -19.22 22.94
C ILE A 166 11.84 -18.03 21.96
N LEU A 167 10.77 -17.84 21.20
CA LEU A 167 10.74 -16.88 20.12
C LEU A 167 10.48 -15.46 20.65
N LYS A 168 11.01 -14.43 20.01
CA LYS A 168 10.63 -13.04 20.33
C LYS A 168 9.40 -12.64 19.53
N ARG A 169 8.44 -11.98 20.18
CA ARG A 169 7.25 -11.37 19.55
C ARG A 169 7.23 -9.87 19.84
N ASN A 170 7.15 -9.06 18.79
CA ASN A 170 7.07 -7.61 18.92
C ASN A 170 5.70 -7.12 18.46
N TYR A 171 5.18 -6.09 19.11
CA TYR A 171 3.91 -5.47 18.78
C TYR A 171 4.02 -4.60 17.53
N HIS A 172 3.26 -4.96 16.51
CA HIS A 172 3.22 -4.25 15.22
C HIS A 172 1.89 -3.54 14.97
N ASP A 173 1.01 -3.46 15.98
CA ASP A 173 -0.33 -2.89 15.86
C ASP A 173 -1.17 -3.55 14.74
N ILE A 174 -1.35 -4.86 14.85
CA ILE A 174 -1.96 -5.69 13.79
C ILE A 174 -3.29 -6.34 14.18
N GLU A 175 -3.93 -5.93 15.28
CA GLU A 175 -5.18 -6.55 15.81
C GLU A 175 -5.10 -8.08 15.89
N GLU A 176 -4.07 -8.61 16.55
CA GLU A 176 -3.89 -10.05 16.78
C GLU A 176 -4.37 -10.45 18.17
N SER A 177 -5.11 -11.55 18.29
CA SER A 177 -5.40 -12.15 19.60
C SER A 177 -4.22 -13.05 19.98
N ILE A 178 -3.70 -12.94 21.20
CA ILE A 178 -2.63 -13.77 21.75
C ILE A 178 -3.13 -14.67 22.87
N SER A 179 -4.02 -14.14 23.70
CA SER A 179 -4.67 -14.93 24.71
C SER A 179 -5.80 -15.73 24.09
N PHE A 180 -5.76 -17.04 24.28
CA PHE A 180 -6.87 -17.93 24.01
C PHE A 180 -6.94 -18.99 25.10
N ASN A 181 -8.06 -19.70 25.19
CA ASN A 181 -8.28 -20.69 26.22
C ASN A 181 -8.04 -20.20 27.67
N THR A 182 -8.30 -18.91 27.94
CA THR A 182 -7.96 -18.26 29.22
C THR A 182 -9.21 -17.86 29.98
N TYR A 183 -9.27 -18.19 31.28
CA TYR A 183 -10.31 -17.69 32.18
C TYR A 183 -9.86 -16.38 32.84
N TRP A 184 -10.64 -15.33 32.64
CA TRP A 184 -10.33 -13.99 33.13
C TRP A 184 -11.20 -13.63 34.32
N THR A 185 -10.61 -12.94 35.29
CA THR A 185 -11.34 -12.22 36.34
C THR A 185 -10.68 -10.87 36.53
N ILE A 186 -11.40 -9.80 36.24
CA ILE A 186 -10.84 -8.44 36.21
C ILE A 186 -11.74 -7.53 37.03
N ASN A 187 -11.14 -6.89 38.05
CA ASN A 187 -11.79 -5.92 38.92
C ASN A 187 -11.16 -4.54 38.71
N PHE A 188 -11.97 -3.57 38.30
CA PHE A 188 -11.53 -2.20 38.07
C PHE A 188 -11.89 -1.27 39.23
N ASN A 189 -10.92 -0.48 39.66
CA ASN A 189 -11.13 0.68 40.51
C ASN A 189 -10.94 1.95 39.67
N THR A 190 -12.04 2.51 39.19
CA THR A 190 -12.07 3.71 38.33
C THR A 190 -12.63 4.93 39.07
N PRO A 191 -12.34 6.16 38.60
CA PRO A 191 -12.99 7.36 39.11
C PRO A 191 -14.53 7.27 39.06
N PRO A 192 -15.25 7.97 39.95
CA PRO A 192 -16.71 7.99 39.96
C PRO A 192 -17.30 8.38 38.59
N ASN A 193 -18.49 7.86 38.28
CA ASN A 193 -19.21 8.10 37.02
C ASN A 193 -18.45 7.65 35.76
N SER A 194 -17.71 6.54 35.86
CA SER A 194 -17.11 5.87 34.72
C SER A 194 -17.90 4.60 34.39
N PHE A 195 -18.18 4.39 33.10
CA PHE A 195 -18.74 3.18 32.53
C PHE A 195 -17.63 2.37 31.87
N ILE A 196 -17.75 1.05 31.92
CA ILE A 196 -16.76 0.13 31.35
C ILE A 196 -17.49 -0.86 30.45
N GLU A 197 -17.19 -0.82 29.16
CA GLU A 197 -17.70 -1.78 28.17
C GLU A 197 -16.62 -2.81 27.81
N SER A 198 -17.02 -4.07 27.60
CA SER A 198 -16.09 -5.15 27.30
C SER A 198 -16.68 -6.30 26.48
N ASN A 199 -15.80 -7.09 25.86
CA ASN A 199 -16.10 -8.45 25.38
C ASN A 199 -16.31 -9.44 26.52
N LEU A 200 -15.82 -9.16 27.74
CA LEU A 200 -16.14 -9.95 28.92
C LEU A 200 -17.50 -9.56 29.51
N HIS A 201 -18.19 -10.56 30.06
CA HIS A 201 -19.44 -10.34 30.78
C HIS A 201 -19.18 -9.64 32.12
N GLN A 202 -19.94 -8.58 32.38
CA GLN A 202 -19.91 -7.86 33.64
C GLN A 202 -20.85 -8.51 34.65
N SER A 203 -20.31 -9.22 35.65
CA SER A 203 -21.18 -9.85 36.66
C SER A 203 -21.58 -8.91 37.80
N LYS A 204 -20.76 -7.89 38.09
CA LYS A 204 -21.03 -6.82 39.08
C LYS A 204 -20.42 -5.51 38.57
N PRO A 205 -20.82 -4.34 39.08
CA PRO A 205 -20.19 -3.06 38.73
C PRO A 205 -18.66 -3.16 38.77
N ASN A 206 -17.99 -2.82 37.67
CA ASN A 206 -16.54 -2.90 37.46
C ASN A 206 -15.87 -4.28 37.64
N TYR A 207 -16.65 -5.36 37.75
CA TYR A 207 -16.15 -6.73 37.89
C TYR A 207 -16.57 -7.58 36.70
N PHE A 208 -15.58 -8.06 35.97
CA PHE A 208 -15.71 -8.82 34.74
C PHE A 208 -15.13 -10.21 34.94
N ASN A 209 -15.82 -11.24 34.47
CA ASN A 209 -15.27 -12.58 34.45
C ASN A 209 -15.83 -13.41 33.31
N GLY A 210 -15.08 -14.42 32.92
CA GLY A 210 -15.50 -15.34 31.87
C GLY A 210 -14.32 -15.96 31.15
N TYR A 211 -14.64 -16.92 30.30
CA TYR A 211 -13.70 -17.56 29.41
C TYR A 211 -13.61 -16.80 28.09
N LEU A 212 -12.41 -16.61 27.56
CA LEU A 212 -12.19 -16.02 26.24
C LEU A 212 -11.13 -16.77 25.43
N ASP A 213 -11.40 -16.87 24.14
CA ASP A 213 -10.45 -17.27 23.09
C ASP A 213 -9.80 -16.08 22.38
N SER A 214 -9.86 -14.91 23.04
CA SER A 214 -9.25 -13.66 22.60
C SER A 214 -8.76 -12.84 23.79
N ASP A 215 -7.97 -11.79 23.53
CA ASP A 215 -7.59 -10.83 24.57
C ASP A 215 -8.81 -10.05 25.07
N PRO A 216 -8.89 -9.75 26.38
CA PRO A 216 -9.93 -8.91 26.91
C PRO A 216 -9.73 -7.46 26.41
N GLU A 217 -10.81 -6.87 25.94
CA GLU A 217 -10.86 -5.50 25.42
C GLU A 217 -11.83 -4.70 26.29
N PHE A 218 -11.39 -3.53 26.75
CA PHE A 218 -12.19 -2.65 27.61
C PHE A 218 -12.23 -1.23 27.06
N LEU A 219 -13.38 -0.58 27.23
CA LEU A 219 -13.53 0.85 26.97
C LEU A 219 -14.07 1.51 28.24
N ILE A 220 -13.28 2.43 28.81
CA ILE A 220 -13.64 3.20 29.99
C ILE A 220 -14.01 4.61 29.55
N SER A 221 -15.26 5.03 29.78
CA SER A 221 -15.79 6.33 29.36
C SER A 221 -16.74 6.93 30.39
N GLN A 222 -17.00 8.23 30.29
CA GLN A 222 -18.05 8.89 31.10
C GLN A 222 -19.45 8.71 30.54
N ASN A 223 -19.54 8.20 29.30
CA ASN A 223 -20.81 7.91 28.63
C ASN A 223 -20.94 6.39 28.50
N GLU A 224 -22.15 5.90 28.72
CA GLU A 224 -22.56 4.56 28.32
C GLU A 224 -22.71 4.51 26.79
N TYR A 225 -22.37 3.37 26.19
CA TYR A 225 -22.49 3.15 24.76
C TYR A 225 -23.55 2.08 24.47
N PRO A 226 -24.24 2.17 23.32
CA PRO A 226 -25.39 1.32 23.07
C PRO A 226 -24.99 -0.16 22.90
N SER A 227 -25.91 -1.04 23.28
CA SER A 227 -25.93 -2.46 22.88
C SER A 227 -27.20 -2.77 22.10
N ILE A 228 -27.14 -3.82 21.29
CA ILE A 228 -28.30 -4.39 20.59
C ILE A 228 -28.34 -5.89 20.89
N ASN A 229 -29.45 -6.33 21.48
CA ASN A 229 -29.70 -7.75 21.74
C ASN A 229 -30.53 -8.35 20.61
N VAL A 230 -29.98 -9.37 19.96
CA VAL A 230 -30.67 -10.08 18.88
C VAL A 230 -31.20 -11.40 19.40
N HIS A 231 -32.53 -11.51 19.43
CA HIS A 231 -33.26 -12.75 19.74
C HIS A 231 -34.07 -13.17 18.51
N SER A 232 -33.57 -14.14 17.75
CA SER A 232 -34.24 -14.61 16.54
C SER A 232 -34.06 -16.12 16.34
N GLY A 233 -35.12 -16.89 16.55
CA GLY A 233 -35.06 -18.35 16.51
C GLY A 233 -34.11 -18.91 17.58
N ASP A 234 -33.04 -19.57 17.15
CA ASP A 234 -31.98 -20.11 17.99
C ASP A 234 -30.73 -19.19 18.07
N ILE A 235 -30.87 -17.93 17.64
CA ILE A 235 -29.84 -16.89 17.77
C ILE A 235 -30.14 -16.06 19.01
N ASN A 236 -29.17 -16.03 19.92
CA ASN A 236 -29.16 -15.21 21.12
C ASN A 236 -27.78 -14.55 21.24
N THR A 237 -27.62 -13.37 20.64
CA THR A 237 -26.33 -12.65 20.61
C THR A 237 -26.53 -11.19 21.00
N GLU A 238 -25.77 -10.74 21.99
CA GLU A 238 -25.61 -9.34 22.36
C GLU A 238 -24.46 -8.71 21.53
N ILE A 239 -24.72 -7.59 20.85
CA ILE A 239 -23.67 -6.77 20.24
C ILE A 239 -23.49 -5.49 21.06
N GLN A 240 -22.38 -5.39 21.79
CA GLN A 240 -21.97 -4.19 22.52
C GLN A 240 -21.07 -3.31 21.64
N PHE A 241 -21.43 -2.03 21.51
CA PHE A 241 -20.63 -1.06 20.75
C PHE A 241 -19.76 -0.24 21.68
N GLY A 242 -18.48 -0.06 21.31
CA GLY A 242 -17.51 0.78 22.00
C GLY A 242 -17.44 2.21 21.44
N TYR A 243 -18.55 2.73 20.91
CA TYR A 243 -18.64 4.04 20.27
C TYR A 243 -20.11 4.47 20.16
N PRO A 244 -20.40 5.78 19.99
CA PRO A 244 -21.78 6.24 19.87
C PRO A 244 -22.37 5.86 18.50
N LEU A 245 -23.63 5.44 18.49
CA LEU A 245 -24.43 5.26 17.28
C LEU A 245 -25.36 6.45 17.10
N THR A 246 -25.52 6.89 15.85
CA THR A 246 -26.60 7.85 15.54
C THR A 246 -27.96 7.14 15.64
N PRO A 247 -29.07 7.87 15.91
CA PRO A 247 -30.40 7.25 15.97
C PRO A 247 -30.75 6.44 14.71
N GLN A 248 -30.42 6.98 13.53
CA GLN A 248 -30.65 6.29 12.25
C GLN A 248 -29.77 5.06 12.06
N GLU A 249 -28.49 5.14 12.45
CA GLU A 249 -27.57 3.99 12.40
C GLU A 249 -28.06 2.87 13.32
N LYS A 250 -28.53 3.22 14.52
CA LYS A 250 -29.10 2.26 15.47
C LYS A 250 -30.35 1.57 14.93
N GLU A 251 -31.31 2.33 14.39
CA GLU A 251 -32.52 1.79 13.77
C GLU A 251 -32.19 0.83 12.62
N ASN A 252 -31.26 1.22 11.73
CA ASN A 252 -30.82 0.36 10.63
C ASN A 252 -30.17 -0.93 11.17
N LEU A 253 -29.35 -0.85 12.22
CA LEU A 253 -28.71 -2.01 12.83
C LEU A 253 -29.70 -2.96 13.49
N GLU A 254 -30.70 -2.44 14.20
CA GLU A 254 -31.77 -3.26 14.79
C GLU A 254 -32.52 -4.08 13.72
N PHE A 255 -32.65 -3.54 12.50
CA PHE A 255 -33.19 -4.26 11.36
C PHE A 255 -32.22 -5.27 10.73
N TYR A 256 -30.97 -4.88 10.46
CA TYR A 256 -30.03 -5.69 9.68
C TYR A 256 -29.30 -6.76 10.49
N LEU A 257 -29.01 -6.54 11.78
CA LEU A 257 -28.22 -7.49 12.59
C LEU A 257 -28.86 -8.90 12.67
N PRO A 258 -30.18 -9.07 12.87
CA PRO A 258 -30.80 -10.39 12.80
C PRO A 258 -30.59 -11.10 11.46
N LEU A 259 -30.61 -10.36 10.35
CA LEU A 259 -30.40 -10.88 9.00
C LEU A 259 -28.93 -11.28 8.79
N HIS A 260 -28.00 -10.43 9.24
CA HIS A 260 -26.56 -10.69 9.19
C HIS A 260 -26.19 -11.93 9.98
N LEU A 261 -26.63 -12.02 11.24
CA LEU A 261 -26.33 -13.16 12.11
C LEU A 261 -26.91 -14.46 11.54
N LYS A 262 -28.16 -14.43 11.04
CA LYS A 262 -28.75 -15.58 10.35
C LYS A 262 -27.93 -16.01 9.13
N PHE A 263 -27.55 -15.05 8.28
CA PHE A 263 -26.75 -15.33 7.10
C PHE A 263 -25.38 -15.92 7.45
N ILE A 264 -24.70 -15.33 8.44
CA ILE A 264 -23.38 -15.80 8.90
C ILE A 264 -23.51 -17.22 9.49
N LYS A 265 -24.52 -17.47 10.33
CA LYS A 265 -24.80 -18.81 10.89
C LYS A 265 -25.02 -19.87 9.81
N GLU A 266 -25.72 -19.51 8.73
CA GLU A 266 -25.89 -20.37 7.55
C GLU A 266 -24.57 -20.71 6.84
N GLN A 267 -23.50 -19.92 7.01
CA GLN A 267 -22.19 -20.16 6.39
C GLN A 267 -21.20 -20.87 7.34
N ILE A 268 -21.08 -20.43 8.59
CA ILE A 268 -20.01 -20.86 9.50
C ILE A 268 -20.48 -21.65 10.73
N GLY A 269 -21.78 -21.71 11.00
CA GLY A 269 -22.35 -22.44 12.13
C GLY A 269 -22.57 -21.56 13.35
N ASP A 270 -22.31 -22.10 14.54
CA ASP A 270 -22.65 -21.45 15.81
C ASP A 270 -22.07 -20.05 15.97
N LEU A 271 -22.82 -19.19 16.66
CA LEU A 271 -22.48 -17.79 16.90
C LEU A 271 -22.12 -17.58 18.37
N PRO A 272 -21.23 -16.63 18.70
CA PRO A 272 -20.96 -16.24 20.08
C PRO A 272 -22.18 -15.54 20.70
N GLU A 273 -22.32 -15.68 22.03
CA GLU A 273 -23.40 -15.07 22.79
C GLU A 273 -23.21 -13.55 22.97
N ARG A 274 -21.97 -13.06 22.91
CA ARG A 274 -21.64 -11.64 23.07
C ARG A 274 -20.52 -11.24 22.13
N LEU A 275 -20.68 -10.09 21.48
CA LEU A 275 -19.70 -9.46 20.61
C LEU A 275 -19.40 -8.04 21.09
N PHE A 276 -18.13 -7.69 21.20
CA PHE A 276 -17.72 -6.29 21.44
C PHE A 276 -17.03 -5.70 20.21
N ILE A 277 -17.61 -4.61 19.68
CA ILE A 277 -17.08 -3.91 18.52
C ILE A 277 -16.53 -2.55 18.96
N SER A 278 -15.20 -2.42 19.00
CA SER A 278 -14.55 -1.15 19.30
C SER A 278 -14.49 -0.22 18.09
N GLU A 279 -14.32 1.09 18.34
CA GLU A 279 -14.16 2.10 17.29
C GLU A 279 -13.00 1.77 16.33
N LYS A 280 -11.89 1.27 16.90
CA LYS A 280 -10.72 0.84 16.13
C LYS A 280 -11.04 -0.36 15.23
N PHE A 281 -11.71 -1.37 15.79
CA PHE A 281 -12.08 -2.57 15.03
C PHE A 281 -13.05 -2.21 13.90
N LYS A 282 -14.08 -1.39 14.17
CA LYS A 282 -15.00 -0.85 13.15
C LYS A 282 -14.23 -0.18 12.00
N ALA A 283 -13.31 0.73 12.32
CA ALA A 283 -12.55 1.48 11.32
C ALA A 283 -11.57 0.61 10.51
N THR A 284 -11.14 -0.53 11.06
CA THR A 284 -10.18 -1.43 10.39
C THR A 284 -10.89 -2.42 9.45
N GLU A 285 -12.11 -2.84 9.81
CA GLU A 285 -12.84 -3.90 9.10
C GLU A 285 -14.01 -3.39 8.26
N ASP A 286 -14.16 -2.06 8.13
CA ASP A 286 -15.19 -1.38 7.34
C ASP A 286 -15.24 -1.83 5.86
N PHE A 287 -16.37 -1.60 5.21
CA PHE A 287 -16.52 -1.98 3.81
C PHE A 287 -15.81 -0.95 2.93
N PHE A 288 -14.55 -1.23 2.59
CA PHE A 288 -13.74 -0.30 1.80
C PHE A 288 -14.42 0.22 0.50
N GLY A 289 -14.57 1.53 0.37
CA GLY A 289 -15.04 2.17 -0.87
C GLY A 289 -16.55 2.37 -0.99
N ASN A 290 -17.31 2.25 0.10
CA ASN A 290 -18.70 2.74 0.19
C ASN A 290 -18.83 4.18 0.73
N ASN A 291 -17.73 4.74 1.25
CA ASN A 291 -17.66 6.08 1.82
C ASN A 291 -18.00 7.18 0.81
N ASP A 292 -18.64 8.25 1.29
CA ASP A 292 -19.01 9.39 0.44
C ASP A 292 -17.77 10.12 -0.08
N ILE A 293 -17.83 10.53 -1.35
CA ILE A 293 -16.76 11.35 -1.93
C ILE A 293 -17.05 12.81 -1.58
N THR A 294 -16.27 13.35 -0.65
CA THR A 294 -16.27 14.79 -0.35
C THR A 294 -15.19 15.49 -1.18
N PHE A 295 -15.60 16.42 -2.04
CA PHE A 295 -14.67 17.29 -2.75
C PHE A 295 -15.06 18.75 -2.53
N TRP A 296 -14.19 19.48 -1.84
CA TRP A 296 -14.43 20.86 -1.42
C TRP A 296 -15.71 20.97 -0.56
N LYS A 297 -16.73 21.72 -1.00
CA LYS A 297 -18.04 21.81 -0.32
C LYS A 297 -19.07 20.79 -0.82
N PHE A 298 -18.74 19.99 -1.84
CA PHE A 298 -19.68 19.02 -2.41
C PHE A 298 -19.47 17.65 -1.76
N ARG A 299 -20.57 17.06 -1.30
CA ARG A 299 -20.63 15.68 -0.82
C ARG A 299 -21.44 14.87 -1.80
N PHE A 300 -20.81 13.88 -2.41
CA PHE A 300 -21.47 12.96 -3.32
C PHE A 300 -21.69 11.63 -2.63
N GLN A 301 -22.96 11.32 -2.36
CA GLN A 301 -23.35 10.08 -1.71
C GLN A 301 -23.31 8.92 -2.71
N LEU A 302 -22.56 7.85 -2.39
CA LEU A 302 -22.46 6.66 -3.23
C LEU A 302 -23.62 5.71 -2.96
N PHE A 303 -23.88 5.43 -1.69
CA PHE A 303 -24.89 4.52 -1.19
C PHE A 303 -25.77 5.23 -0.16
N SER A 304 -27.04 4.84 -0.03
CA SER A 304 -27.90 5.31 1.06
C SER A 304 -27.32 4.91 2.41
N ASP A 305 -27.71 5.63 3.47
CA ASP A 305 -27.14 5.35 4.80
C ASP A 305 -27.54 3.96 5.32
N ALA A 306 -28.71 3.43 4.94
CA ALA A 306 -29.09 2.04 5.20
C ALA A 306 -28.20 1.03 4.46
N GLU A 307 -27.92 1.24 3.18
CA GLU A 307 -27.01 0.39 2.39
C GLU A 307 -25.58 0.40 2.95
N LYS A 308 -25.09 1.56 3.43
CA LYS A 308 -23.77 1.63 4.07
C LYS A 308 -23.73 0.81 5.35
N VAL A 309 -24.73 0.98 6.23
CA VAL A 309 -24.83 0.20 7.47
C VAL A 309 -24.88 -1.30 7.17
N ASP A 310 -25.69 -1.73 6.21
CA ASP A 310 -25.77 -3.14 5.80
C ASP A 310 -24.40 -3.67 5.34
N LEU A 311 -23.75 -2.99 4.39
CA LEU A 311 -22.46 -3.39 3.83
C LEU A 311 -21.32 -3.37 4.84
N ASP A 312 -21.23 -2.34 5.68
CA ASP A 312 -20.17 -2.19 6.69
C ASP A 312 -20.29 -3.27 7.77
N TYR A 313 -21.48 -3.39 8.37
CA TYR A 313 -21.64 -4.21 9.56
C TYR A 313 -21.66 -5.71 9.27
N LEU A 314 -22.07 -6.15 8.09
CA LEU A 314 -21.93 -7.56 7.73
C LEU A 314 -20.46 -8.01 7.83
N GLY A 315 -19.54 -7.26 7.21
CA GLY A 315 -18.11 -7.58 7.19
C GLY A 315 -17.51 -7.52 8.59
N ILE A 316 -17.84 -6.47 9.35
CA ILE A 316 -17.37 -6.27 10.73
C ILE A 316 -17.81 -7.43 11.63
N ILE A 317 -19.10 -7.78 11.61
CA ILE A 317 -19.67 -8.84 12.46
C ILE A 317 -19.12 -10.21 12.04
N ALA A 318 -19.07 -10.51 10.73
CA ALA A 318 -18.51 -11.77 10.24
C ALA A 318 -17.04 -11.92 10.67
N LYS A 319 -16.23 -10.86 10.56
CA LYS A 319 -14.84 -10.88 10.97
C LYS A 319 -14.68 -11.06 12.48
N LYS A 320 -15.49 -10.35 13.29
CA LYS A 320 -15.44 -10.48 14.75
C LYS A 320 -15.76 -11.91 15.19
N ILE A 321 -16.81 -12.51 14.62
CA ILE A 321 -17.18 -13.91 14.91
C ILE A 321 -16.06 -14.88 14.51
N LEU A 322 -15.47 -14.70 13.32
CA LEU A 322 -14.33 -15.52 12.89
C LEU A 322 -13.12 -15.39 13.83
N ASP A 323 -12.85 -14.18 14.35
CA ASP A 323 -11.75 -13.94 15.28
C ASP A 323 -12.00 -14.56 16.67
N GLU A 324 -13.25 -14.70 17.10
CA GLU A 324 -13.61 -15.37 18.36
C GLU A 324 -13.75 -16.90 18.23
N ARG A 325 -14.06 -17.42 17.04
CA ARG A 325 -14.29 -18.86 16.82
C ARG A 325 -13.08 -19.63 16.30
N ILE A 326 -12.10 -18.94 15.73
CA ILE A 326 -10.94 -19.57 15.07
C ILE A 326 -9.63 -19.08 15.72
N ILE A 327 -9.01 -19.97 16.47
CA ILE A 327 -7.72 -19.73 17.14
C ILE A 327 -6.57 -20.05 16.17
N THR A 328 -5.91 -19.00 15.67
CA THR A 328 -4.80 -19.08 14.72
C THR A 328 -3.84 -17.92 14.94
N ASP A 329 -2.54 -18.17 14.73
CA ASP A 329 -1.55 -17.08 14.76
C ASP A 329 -1.75 -16.17 13.54
N LYS A 330 -2.16 -14.92 13.78
CA LYS A 330 -2.37 -13.94 12.72
C LYS A 330 -1.09 -13.64 11.94
N GLN A 331 0.10 -13.75 12.55
CA GLN A 331 1.35 -13.44 11.86
C GLN A 331 1.59 -14.35 10.65
N ASP A 332 1.25 -15.64 10.78
CA ASP A 332 1.50 -16.63 9.72
C ASP A 332 0.21 -17.03 8.98
N ASN A 333 -0.96 -16.91 9.61
CA ASN A 333 -2.23 -17.46 9.12
C ASN A 333 -3.35 -16.42 8.90
N HIS A 334 -3.02 -15.12 8.83
CA HIS A 334 -3.99 -14.03 8.58
C HIS A 334 -4.91 -14.27 7.37
N TRP A 335 -4.41 -14.91 6.32
CA TRP A 335 -5.12 -15.15 5.07
C TRP A 335 -6.38 -15.99 5.26
N PHE A 336 -6.43 -16.87 6.26
CA PHE A 336 -7.56 -17.76 6.44
C PHE A 336 -8.80 -17.00 6.91
N LYS A 337 -8.72 -16.31 8.06
CA LYS A 337 -9.85 -15.53 8.59
C LYS A 337 -10.22 -14.37 7.67
N ASN A 338 -9.24 -13.70 7.06
CA ASN A 338 -9.51 -12.60 6.11
C ASN A 338 -10.14 -13.11 4.81
N GLY A 339 -9.67 -14.24 4.27
CA GLY A 339 -10.26 -14.88 3.10
C GLY A 339 -11.69 -15.38 3.35
N LEU A 340 -11.97 -15.95 4.53
CA LEU A 340 -13.32 -16.36 4.92
C LEU A 340 -14.27 -15.17 5.08
N LYS A 341 -13.81 -14.05 5.67
CA LYS A 341 -14.58 -12.78 5.69
C LYS A 341 -15.00 -12.39 4.28
N SER A 342 -14.04 -12.29 3.35
CA SER A 342 -14.34 -11.91 1.97
C SER A 342 -15.19 -12.93 1.22
N TYR A 343 -15.04 -14.23 1.51
CA TYR A 343 -15.95 -15.25 0.98
C TYR A 343 -17.41 -14.99 1.40
N ILE A 344 -17.65 -14.73 2.70
CA ILE A 344 -18.99 -14.40 3.23
C ILE A 344 -19.53 -13.11 2.58
N GLU A 345 -18.71 -12.07 2.46
CA GLU A 345 -19.10 -10.82 1.80
C GLU A 345 -19.46 -11.05 0.32
N ILE A 346 -18.68 -11.86 -0.41
CA ILE A 346 -18.97 -12.22 -1.81
C ILE A 346 -20.31 -12.95 -1.92
N GLN A 347 -20.57 -13.94 -1.05
CA GLN A 347 -21.84 -14.69 -1.04
C GLN A 347 -23.02 -13.76 -0.76
N TYR A 348 -22.87 -12.83 0.20
CA TYR A 348 -23.92 -11.88 0.53
C TYR A 348 -24.22 -10.92 -0.62
N LEU A 349 -23.18 -10.37 -1.24
CA LEU A 349 -23.33 -9.47 -2.39
C LEU A 349 -23.95 -10.19 -3.61
N LYS A 350 -23.61 -11.46 -3.85
CA LYS A 350 -24.27 -12.28 -4.89
C LYS A 350 -25.77 -12.43 -4.62
N LYS A 351 -26.17 -12.57 -3.35
CA LYS A 351 -27.56 -12.78 -2.96
C LYS A 351 -28.40 -11.50 -2.97
N PHE A 352 -27.85 -10.39 -2.48
CA PHE A 352 -28.61 -9.17 -2.21
C PHE A 352 -28.22 -7.94 -3.05
N TYR A 353 -27.02 -7.92 -3.67
CA TYR A 353 -26.45 -6.76 -4.37
C TYR A 353 -25.84 -7.10 -5.75
N SER A 354 -26.33 -8.14 -6.43
CA SER A 354 -25.71 -8.70 -7.65
C SER A 354 -25.62 -7.75 -8.84
N GLU A 355 -26.53 -6.78 -8.94
CA GLU A 355 -26.57 -5.77 -10.01
C GLU A 355 -26.10 -4.38 -9.56
N THR A 356 -25.76 -4.24 -8.28
CA THR A 356 -25.30 -2.97 -7.69
C THR A 356 -23.97 -2.57 -8.30
N LYS A 357 -23.83 -1.29 -8.64
CA LYS A 357 -22.61 -0.73 -9.24
C LYS A 357 -21.61 -0.32 -8.17
N LEU A 358 -20.32 -0.45 -8.49
CA LEU A 358 -19.21 -0.08 -7.60
C LEU A 358 -19.28 1.37 -7.15
N LEU A 359 -19.69 2.28 -8.05
CA LEU A 359 -19.86 3.70 -7.76
C LEU A 359 -21.26 4.05 -7.22
N GLY A 360 -22.10 3.06 -6.91
CA GLY A 360 -23.47 3.25 -6.44
C GLY A 360 -24.26 4.23 -7.31
N LYS A 361 -24.81 5.28 -6.68
CA LYS A 361 -25.60 6.34 -7.34
C LYS A 361 -24.75 7.49 -7.91
N LEU A 362 -23.44 7.49 -7.68
CA LEU A 362 -22.54 8.55 -8.13
C LEU A 362 -22.62 8.85 -9.64
N PRO A 363 -22.78 7.86 -10.55
CA PRO A 363 -22.96 8.13 -11.98
C PRO A 363 -24.20 8.96 -12.33
N GLU A 364 -25.18 9.06 -11.44
CA GLU A 364 -26.39 9.86 -11.64
C GLU A 364 -26.22 11.33 -11.20
N ALA A 365 -25.14 11.66 -10.48
CA ALA A 365 -24.84 13.00 -10.03
C ALA A 365 -24.67 13.96 -11.21
N LYS A 366 -25.39 15.09 -11.16
CA LYS A 366 -25.30 16.15 -12.17
C LYS A 366 -24.25 17.18 -11.76
N ILE A 367 -23.32 17.45 -12.66
CA ILE A 367 -22.37 18.57 -12.56
C ILE A 367 -22.67 19.49 -13.74
N PHE A 368 -23.12 20.72 -13.47
CA PHE A 368 -23.57 21.66 -14.51
C PHE A 368 -24.62 21.08 -15.48
N GLY A 369 -25.54 20.25 -14.99
CA GLY A 369 -26.61 19.64 -15.78
C GLY A 369 -26.22 18.39 -16.59
N ILE A 370 -24.94 18.07 -16.70
CA ILE A 370 -24.44 16.84 -17.34
C ILE A 370 -24.11 15.76 -16.30
N ARG A 371 -24.15 14.49 -16.71
CA ARG A 371 -23.75 13.32 -15.90
C ARG A 371 -22.40 12.79 -16.41
N PRO A 372 -21.28 13.46 -16.10
CA PRO A 372 -19.99 13.19 -16.74
C PRO A 372 -19.48 11.77 -16.45
N LEU A 373 -19.81 11.22 -15.29
CA LEU A 373 -19.36 9.88 -14.89
C LEU A 373 -19.95 8.75 -15.73
N LYS A 374 -21.09 8.94 -16.40
CA LYS A 374 -21.65 7.96 -17.34
C LYS A 374 -20.80 7.75 -18.60
N LEU A 375 -19.84 8.64 -18.86
CA LEU A 375 -18.88 8.49 -19.96
C LEU A 375 -17.77 7.46 -19.64
N PHE A 376 -17.64 7.06 -18.37
CA PHE A 376 -16.60 6.16 -17.89
C PHE A 376 -17.12 4.73 -17.77
N HIS A 377 -16.29 3.75 -18.11
CA HIS A 377 -16.55 2.34 -17.85
C HIS A 377 -16.71 2.05 -16.36
N ALA A 378 -16.00 2.78 -15.49
CA ALA A 378 -16.14 2.68 -14.04
C ALA A 378 -17.60 2.83 -13.54
N SER A 379 -18.49 3.52 -14.26
CA SER A 379 -19.91 3.61 -13.88
C SER A 379 -20.69 2.30 -14.02
N ASN A 380 -20.18 1.36 -14.83
CA ASN A 380 -20.87 0.11 -15.16
C ASN A 380 -20.29 -1.10 -14.42
N VAL A 381 -19.11 -0.93 -13.80
CA VAL A 381 -18.44 -1.95 -12.99
C VAL A 381 -19.33 -2.34 -11.80
N LYS A 382 -19.49 -3.64 -11.55
CA LYS A 382 -20.32 -4.15 -10.46
C LYS A 382 -19.59 -4.01 -9.13
N LEU A 383 -20.33 -3.88 -8.03
CA LEU A 383 -19.77 -3.78 -6.68
C LEU A 383 -18.94 -5.02 -6.33
N ILE A 384 -19.39 -6.21 -6.76
CA ILE A 384 -18.69 -7.47 -6.56
C ILE A 384 -17.35 -7.57 -7.31
N ASP A 385 -17.15 -6.81 -8.38
CA ASP A 385 -15.88 -6.84 -9.15
C ASP A 385 -14.71 -6.27 -8.32
N ARG A 386 -14.99 -5.57 -7.21
CA ARG A 386 -13.97 -4.97 -6.33
C ARG A 386 -12.93 -5.97 -5.83
N TYR A 387 -13.33 -7.22 -5.57
CA TYR A 387 -12.43 -8.25 -5.04
C TYR A 387 -11.33 -8.58 -6.06
N GLY A 388 -11.70 -8.86 -7.31
CA GLY A 388 -10.74 -9.14 -8.37
C GLY A 388 -9.99 -7.91 -8.89
N LEU A 389 -10.65 -6.74 -8.98
CA LEU A 389 -10.03 -5.50 -9.45
C LEU A 389 -8.88 -5.02 -8.55
N SER A 390 -9.03 -5.16 -7.23
CA SER A 390 -8.00 -4.74 -6.27
C SER A 390 -6.73 -5.57 -6.41
N TYR A 391 -6.87 -6.90 -6.55
CA TYR A 391 -5.75 -7.78 -6.83
C TYR A 391 -5.11 -7.46 -8.20
N GLN A 392 -5.92 -7.30 -9.25
CA GLN A 392 -5.42 -6.96 -10.58
C GLN A 392 -4.58 -5.67 -10.57
N TYR A 393 -5.02 -4.66 -9.82
CA TYR A 393 -4.31 -3.40 -9.68
C TYR A 393 -2.89 -3.59 -9.12
N ILE A 394 -2.75 -4.27 -7.98
CA ILE A 394 -1.44 -4.44 -7.34
C ILE A 394 -0.53 -5.43 -8.08
N MET A 395 -1.11 -6.49 -8.65
CA MET A 395 -0.42 -7.46 -9.50
C MET A 395 0.15 -6.80 -10.76
N SER A 396 -0.57 -5.83 -11.36
CA SER A 396 -0.10 -5.10 -12.56
C SER A 396 1.21 -4.34 -12.34
N GLN A 397 1.50 -3.99 -11.09
CA GLN A 397 2.73 -3.29 -10.67
C GLN A 397 3.83 -4.24 -10.17
N ASN A 398 3.54 -5.55 -10.11
CA ASN A 398 4.35 -6.59 -9.49
C ASN A 398 4.73 -6.25 -8.02
N LEU A 399 3.79 -5.65 -7.29
CA LEU A 399 3.88 -5.30 -5.87
C LEU A 399 2.96 -6.15 -4.99
N ASP A 400 2.26 -7.12 -5.59
CA ASP A 400 1.58 -8.20 -4.89
C ASP A 400 2.59 -9.01 -4.06
N GLN A 401 2.09 -9.56 -2.95
CA GLN A 401 2.82 -10.45 -2.05
C GLN A 401 2.19 -11.83 -2.11
N LYS A 402 2.90 -12.85 -1.61
CA LYS A 402 2.32 -14.19 -1.49
C LYS A 402 1.18 -14.15 -0.47
N ILE A 403 0.17 -15.00 -0.62
CA ILE A 403 -0.94 -15.07 0.35
C ILE A 403 -0.42 -15.48 1.73
N GLY A 404 0.55 -16.42 1.80
CA GLY A 404 1.18 -16.86 3.05
C GLY A 404 2.40 -16.03 3.48
N GLU A 405 2.56 -14.81 2.98
CA GLU A 405 3.62 -13.90 3.44
C GLU A 405 3.31 -13.40 4.86
N LYS A 406 4.29 -13.35 5.77
CA LYS A 406 4.05 -12.91 7.16
C LYS A 406 3.32 -11.56 7.24
N PHE A 407 2.31 -11.45 8.09
CA PHE A 407 1.48 -10.25 8.21
C PHE A 407 2.30 -8.98 8.54
N ALA A 408 3.34 -9.12 9.36
CA ALA A 408 4.22 -8.01 9.76
C ALA A 408 4.89 -7.30 8.57
N VAL A 409 5.16 -8.02 7.47
CA VAL A 409 5.77 -7.45 6.26
C VAL A 409 4.74 -7.16 5.15
N LEU A 410 3.46 -7.48 5.37
CA LEU A 410 2.39 -7.25 4.40
C LEU A 410 2.02 -5.77 4.33
N SER A 411 1.98 -5.20 3.12
CA SER A 411 1.50 -3.82 2.95
C SER A 411 0.02 -3.71 3.28
N ASN A 412 -0.42 -2.54 3.77
CA ASN A 412 -1.82 -2.32 4.13
C ASN A 412 -2.76 -2.61 2.94
N PHE A 413 -2.31 -2.30 1.72
CA PHE A 413 -3.07 -2.66 0.51
C PHE A 413 -3.10 -4.17 0.25
N ASN A 414 -1.99 -4.90 0.47
CA ASN A 414 -1.97 -6.36 0.30
C ASN A 414 -2.72 -7.12 1.42
N VAL A 415 -2.89 -6.54 2.61
CA VAL A 415 -3.80 -7.09 3.63
C VAL A 415 -5.21 -7.21 3.05
N MET A 416 -5.69 -6.16 2.38
CA MET A 416 -6.98 -6.19 1.69
C MET A 416 -6.92 -7.01 0.38
N ALA A 417 -6.06 -6.63 -0.57
CA ALA A 417 -6.11 -7.13 -1.94
C ALA A 417 -5.66 -8.60 -2.08
N VAL A 418 -4.70 -9.05 -1.27
CA VAL A 418 -4.14 -10.41 -1.34
C VAL A 418 -4.73 -11.25 -0.21
N SER A 419 -4.46 -10.89 1.04
CA SER A 419 -4.87 -11.71 2.18
C SER A 419 -6.38 -11.88 2.30
N SER A 420 -7.16 -10.84 1.97
CA SER A 420 -8.63 -10.88 2.05
C SER A 420 -9.24 -11.22 0.69
N PHE A 421 -9.09 -10.34 -0.29
CA PHE A 421 -9.87 -10.37 -1.53
C PHE A 421 -9.42 -11.49 -2.47
N GLU A 422 -8.13 -11.64 -2.76
CA GLU A 422 -7.64 -12.75 -3.59
C GLU A 422 -8.03 -14.10 -2.95
N THR A 423 -7.70 -14.31 -1.68
CA THR A 423 -8.06 -15.54 -0.95
C THR A 423 -9.56 -15.81 -0.96
N GLY A 424 -10.39 -14.80 -0.68
CA GLY A 424 -11.85 -14.93 -0.68
C GLY A 424 -12.43 -15.22 -2.06
N SER A 425 -11.87 -14.62 -3.12
CA SER A 425 -12.23 -14.96 -4.51
C SER A 425 -11.87 -16.41 -4.84
N LEU A 426 -10.72 -16.91 -4.39
CA LEU A 426 -10.32 -18.31 -4.60
C LEU A 426 -11.21 -19.31 -3.85
N PHE A 427 -11.59 -19.01 -2.61
CA PHE A 427 -12.58 -19.81 -1.87
C PHE A 427 -13.94 -19.78 -2.56
N ASN A 428 -14.41 -18.61 -2.96
CA ASN A 428 -15.66 -18.50 -3.70
C ASN A 428 -15.62 -19.28 -5.02
N TYR A 429 -14.50 -19.23 -5.76
CA TYR A 429 -14.35 -19.94 -7.04
C TYR A 429 -14.40 -21.45 -6.85
N SER A 430 -13.69 -21.97 -5.83
CA SER A 430 -13.74 -23.38 -5.44
C SER A 430 -15.14 -23.80 -4.99
N ALA A 431 -15.80 -22.99 -4.16
CA ALA A 431 -17.16 -23.25 -3.68
C ALA A 431 -18.18 -23.29 -4.82
N GLU A 432 -18.07 -22.36 -5.79
CA GLU A 432 -18.95 -22.32 -6.96
C GLU A 432 -18.80 -23.58 -7.83
N LYS A 433 -17.58 -24.11 -7.94
CA LYS A 433 -17.30 -25.31 -8.73
C LYS A 433 -17.77 -26.60 -8.05
N MET A 434 -17.51 -26.75 -6.75
CA MET A 434 -17.83 -27.96 -5.99
C MET A 434 -19.29 -27.98 -5.47
N GLY A 435 -19.96 -26.84 -5.51
CA GLY A 435 -21.26 -26.58 -4.91
C GLY A 435 -21.12 -25.88 -3.55
N TYR A 436 -21.80 -24.75 -3.38
CA TYR A 436 -21.72 -23.94 -2.16
C TYR A 436 -22.11 -24.71 -0.90
N ASP A 437 -23.14 -25.57 -0.99
CA ASP A 437 -23.56 -26.39 0.15
C ASP A 437 -22.48 -27.36 0.62
N ASN A 438 -21.71 -27.94 -0.32
CA ASN A 438 -20.59 -28.82 -0.01
C ASN A 438 -19.46 -28.05 0.69
N PHE A 439 -19.08 -26.89 0.15
CA PHE A 439 -18.04 -26.03 0.74
C PHE A 439 -18.45 -25.56 2.14
N ASN A 440 -19.66 -25.03 2.28
CA ASN A 440 -20.18 -24.50 3.55
C ASN A 440 -20.33 -25.59 4.60
N SER A 441 -20.79 -26.79 4.23
CA SER A 441 -20.88 -27.91 5.17
C SER A 441 -19.48 -28.34 5.65
N LEU A 442 -18.49 -28.37 4.76
CA LEU A 442 -17.11 -28.68 5.13
C LEU A 442 -16.53 -27.61 6.07
N LEU A 443 -16.74 -26.33 5.76
CA LEU A 443 -16.31 -25.21 6.61
C LEU A 443 -16.94 -25.27 8.00
N LYS A 444 -18.25 -25.46 8.10
CA LYS A 444 -18.95 -25.61 9.39
C LYS A 444 -18.39 -26.76 10.21
N ASN A 445 -18.23 -27.92 9.60
CA ASN A 445 -17.71 -29.11 10.28
C ASN A 445 -16.27 -28.89 10.73
N TYR A 446 -15.45 -28.23 9.91
CA TYR A 446 -14.08 -27.91 10.24
C TYR A 446 -13.99 -26.93 11.43
N ILE A 447 -14.81 -25.88 11.45
CA ILE A 447 -14.87 -24.94 12.59
C ILE A 447 -15.38 -25.68 13.85
N ALA A 448 -16.47 -26.42 13.76
CA ALA A 448 -17.05 -27.14 14.89
C ALA A 448 -16.07 -28.14 15.53
N LYS A 449 -15.39 -28.95 14.71
CA LYS A 449 -14.38 -29.95 15.14
C LYS A 449 -13.19 -29.33 15.87
N ASN A 450 -12.87 -28.07 15.55
CA ASN A 450 -11.70 -27.35 16.05
C ASN A 450 -12.03 -26.23 17.04
N THR A 451 -13.26 -26.19 17.56
CA THR A 451 -13.64 -25.27 18.64
C THR A 451 -12.69 -25.44 19.84
N ASP A 452 -12.29 -24.33 20.47
CA ASP A 452 -11.34 -24.24 21.59
C ASP A 452 -9.92 -24.80 21.30
N LYS A 453 -9.55 -24.97 20.03
CA LYS A 453 -8.23 -25.49 19.64
C LYS A 453 -7.52 -24.56 18.67
N GLN A 454 -6.22 -24.40 18.88
CA GLN A 454 -5.34 -23.83 17.87
C GLN A 454 -5.31 -24.74 16.64
N ILE A 455 -5.41 -24.17 15.45
CA ILE A 455 -5.38 -24.90 14.18
C ILE A 455 -4.26 -24.43 13.25
N ASP A 456 -3.85 -25.31 12.32
CA ASP A 456 -3.17 -24.91 11.09
C ASP A 456 -4.19 -24.86 9.94
N PRO A 457 -4.55 -23.68 9.40
CA PRO A 457 -5.48 -23.58 8.28
C PRO A 457 -5.10 -24.33 7.00
N LYS A 458 -3.85 -24.80 6.86
CA LYS A 458 -3.48 -25.68 5.75
C LYS A 458 -4.20 -27.03 5.82
N ASP A 459 -4.59 -27.48 7.01
CA ASP A 459 -5.39 -28.70 7.17
C ASP A 459 -6.76 -28.55 6.51
N PHE A 460 -7.38 -27.37 6.58
CA PHE A 460 -8.62 -27.09 5.83
C PHE A 460 -8.42 -27.20 4.32
N LEU A 461 -7.32 -26.65 3.79
CA LEU A 461 -7.01 -26.79 2.35
C LEU A 461 -6.81 -28.25 1.94
N LYS A 462 -6.21 -29.05 2.82
CA LYS A 462 -6.05 -30.49 2.63
C LYS A 462 -7.42 -31.20 2.62
N GLU A 463 -8.24 -31.01 3.65
CA GLU A 463 -9.60 -31.58 3.72
C GLU A 463 -10.45 -31.19 2.49
N LEU A 464 -10.32 -29.94 2.03
CA LEU A 464 -11.00 -29.45 0.82
C LEU A 464 -10.53 -30.19 -0.44
N SER A 465 -9.22 -30.42 -0.58
CA SER A 465 -8.64 -31.13 -1.72
C SER A 465 -8.94 -32.63 -1.71
N GLU A 466 -9.08 -33.24 -0.54
CA GLU A 466 -9.52 -34.64 -0.37
C GLU A 466 -11.00 -34.79 -0.76
N LYS A 467 -11.83 -33.79 -0.45
CA LYS A 467 -13.24 -33.77 -0.84
C LYS A 467 -13.41 -33.49 -2.35
N ASP A 468 -12.59 -32.61 -2.91
CA ASP A 468 -12.58 -32.27 -4.34
C ASP A 468 -11.17 -31.90 -4.81
N GLY A 469 -10.54 -32.83 -5.54
CA GLY A 469 -9.16 -32.69 -6.02
C GLY A 469 -8.92 -31.48 -6.94
N ARG A 470 -9.99 -30.89 -7.52
CA ARG A 470 -9.91 -29.67 -8.34
C ARG A 470 -9.56 -28.43 -7.51
N THR A 471 -9.59 -28.50 -6.18
CA THR A 471 -9.21 -27.40 -5.28
C THR A 471 -7.73 -27.42 -4.88
N SER A 472 -6.96 -28.43 -5.31
CA SER A 472 -5.53 -28.61 -5.00
C SER A 472 -4.63 -27.43 -5.39
N TYR A 473 -5.08 -26.57 -6.32
CA TYR A 473 -4.34 -25.38 -6.74
C TYR A 473 -4.21 -24.33 -5.64
N LEU A 474 -5.09 -24.32 -4.62
CA LEU A 474 -5.09 -23.32 -3.55
C LEU A 474 -3.75 -23.29 -2.79
N THR A 475 -3.14 -24.44 -2.56
CA THR A 475 -1.83 -24.55 -1.91
C THR A 475 -0.72 -23.84 -2.69
N ASN A 476 -0.78 -23.87 -4.03
CA ASN A 476 0.17 -23.13 -4.86
C ASN A 476 -0.06 -21.61 -4.79
N PHE A 477 -1.30 -21.17 -4.61
CA PHE A 477 -1.63 -19.76 -4.37
C PHE A 477 -1.14 -19.25 -3.02
N LEU A 478 -1.11 -20.12 -2.02
CA LEU A 478 -0.57 -19.79 -0.71
C LEU A 478 0.95 -19.50 -0.76
N ASN A 479 1.71 -20.34 -1.46
CA ASN A 479 3.17 -20.40 -1.34
C ASN A 479 3.96 -19.49 -2.31
N GLN A 480 3.34 -19.02 -3.39
CA GLN A 480 4.00 -18.22 -4.42
C GLN A 480 3.05 -17.24 -5.13
N LYS A 481 3.63 -16.20 -5.75
CA LYS A 481 2.87 -15.28 -6.59
C LYS A 481 2.54 -15.93 -7.92
N ASN A 482 1.26 -16.02 -8.25
CA ASN A 482 0.81 -16.68 -9.47
C ASN A 482 0.56 -15.67 -10.59
N ARG A 483 0.89 -16.07 -11.83
CA ARG A 483 0.63 -15.30 -13.05
C ARG A 483 -0.21 -16.12 -14.03
N ILE A 484 -1.23 -16.80 -13.50
CA ILE A 484 -2.11 -17.66 -14.28
C ILE A 484 -2.85 -16.83 -15.32
N ASN A 485 -3.05 -17.41 -16.50
CA ASN A 485 -3.77 -16.81 -17.61
C ASN A 485 -4.45 -17.91 -18.40
N PHE A 486 -5.77 -17.77 -18.56
CA PHE A 486 -6.51 -18.53 -19.56
C PHE A 486 -6.69 -17.67 -20.80
N LYS A 487 -6.60 -18.30 -21.97
CA LYS A 487 -6.69 -17.59 -23.24
C LYS A 487 -7.63 -18.31 -24.19
N LEU A 488 -8.70 -17.61 -24.57
CA LEU A 488 -9.50 -17.99 -25.72
C LEU A 488 -8.67 -17.82 -26.99
N GLN A 489 -8.45 -18.93 -27.69
CA GLN A 489 -7.92 -18.92 -29.05
C GLN A 489 -9.06 -18.83 -30.06
N LYS A 490 -8.71 -18.77 -31.35
CA LYS A 490 -9.69 -18.76 -32.43
C LYS A 490 -10.60 -19.99 -32.34
N PHE A 491 -11.90 -19.76 -32.45
CA PHE A 491 -12.87 -20.85 -32.55
C PHE A 491 -12.99 -21.31 -34.01
N LYS A 492 -13.39 -22.56 -34.19
CA LYS A 492 -13.79 -23.10 -35.50
C LYS A 492 -15.25 -23.54 -35.42
N LYS A 493 -16.04 -23.18 -36.43
CA LYS A 493 -17.38 -23.74 -36.59
C LYS A 493 -17.27 -25.03 -37.39
N GLN A 494 -17.81 -26.12 -36.86
CA GLN A 494 -17.91 -27.41 -37.52
C GLN A 494 -19.31 -27.97 -37.25
N ASP A 495 -20.06 -28.20 -38.33
CA ASP A 495 -21.47 -28.59 -38.29
C ASP A 495 -22.29 -27.62 -37.42
N ASP A 496 -23.07 -28.14 -36.48
CA ASP A 496 -23.88 -27.38 -35.52
C ASP A 496 -23.14 -27.04 -34.21
N SER A 497 -21.80 -27.16 -34.21
CA SER A 497 -20.98 -26.92 -33.01
C SER A 497 -19.87 -25.88 -33.24
N LEU A 498 -19.53 -25.17 -32.16
CA LEU A 498 -18.35 -24.32 -32.08
C LEU A 498 -17.28 -25.05 -31.27
N HIS A 499 -16.15 -25.33 -31.92
CA HIS A 499 -14.96 -25.83 -31.28
C HIS A 499 -14.13 -24.67 -30.78
N ILE A 500 -14.11 -24.51 -29.46
CA ILE A 500 -13.41 -23.44 -28.76
C ILE A 500 -12.12 -24.01 -28.17
N LYS A 501 -11.01 -23.35 -28.45
CA LYS A 501 -9.71 -23.75 -27.95
C LYS A 501 -9.27 -22.81 -26.83
N ILE A 502 -9.00 -23.38 -25.66
CA ILE A 502 -8.61 -22.68 -24.44
C ILE A 502 -7.16 -23.06 -24.13
N ASN A 503 -6.28 -22.06 -24.06
CA ASN A 503 -4.91 -22.26 -23.63
C ASN A 503 -4.73 -21.81 -22.19
N LYS A 504 -3.93 -22.54 -21.42
CA LYS A 504 -3.48 -22.14 -20.09
C LYS A 504 -1.96 -22.06 -20.03
N ASN A 505 -1.44 -21.27 -19.10
CA ASN A 505 0.00 -21.14 -18.84
C ASN A 505 0.43 -21.79 -17.51
N THR A 506 -0.37 -22.71 -16.98
CA THR A 506 -0.13 -23.39 -15.71
C THR A 506 -0.37 -24.90 -15.85
N LEU A 507 0.43 -25.69 -15.14
CA LEU A 507 0.26 -27.14 -15.02
C LEU A 507 -0.77 -27.51 -13.94
N SER A 508 -1.24 -26.56 -13.13
CA SER A 508 -2.30 -26.86 -12.15
C SER A 508 -3.62 -27.18 -12.87
N PRO A 509 -4.36 -28.23 -12.46
CA PRO A 509 -5.65 -28.58 -13.02
C PRO A 509 -6.74 -27.66 -12.46
N ILE A 510 -6.80 -26.43 -12.98
CA ILE A 510 -7.74 -25.40 -12.55
C ILE A 510 -8.94 -25.42 -13.51
N PRO A 511 -10.17 -25.70 -13.05
CA PRO A 511 -11.35 -25.65 -13.89
C PRO A 511 -11.58 -24.21 -14.34
N VAL A 512 -12.15 -24.02 -15.53
CA VAL A 512 -12.42 -22.70 -16.12
C VAL A 512 -13.91 -22.56 -16.39
N LYS A 513 -14.50 -21.42 -15.98
CA LYS A 513 -15.89 -21.10 -16.25
C LYS A 513 -16.03 -20.45 -17.63
N LEU A 514 -16.67 -21.13 -18.57
CA LEU A 514 -16.98 -20.64 -19.91
C LEU A 514 -18.41 -20.15 -19.96
N GLU A 515 -18.64 -18.93 -20.44
CA GLU A 515 -19.96 -18.34 -20.65
C GLU A 515 -20.13 -17.96 -22.12
N THR A 516 -21.26 -18.33 -22.71
CA THR A 516 -21.70 -17.84 -24.01
C THR A 516 -22.85 -16.86 -23.88
N THR A 517 -22.78 -15.76 -24.63
CA THR A 517 -23.85 -14.76 -24.72
C THR A 517 -24.42 -14.73 -26.14
N THR A 518 -25.75 -14.79 -26.28
CA THR A 518 -26.45 -14.58 -27.56
C THR A 518 -26.47 -13.11 -27.96
N SER A 519 -26.91 -12.80 -29.17
CA SER A 519 -27.07 -11.41 -29.63
C SER A 519 -28.11 -10.62 -28.81
N GLU A 520 -29.11 -11.31 -28.27
CA GLU A 520 -30.16 -10.78 -27.40
C GLU A 520 -29.73 -10.63 -25.93
N GLY A 521 -28.56 -11.16 -25.56
CA GLY A 521 -28.00 -11.05 -24.20
C GLY A 521 -28.22 -12.27 -23.31
N THR A 522 -28.85 -13.34 -23.79
CA THR A 522 -29.05 -14.59 -23.04
C THR A 522 -27.71 -15.27 -22.78
N LYS A 523 -27.45 -15.61 -21.52
CA LYS A 523 -26.20 -16.23 -21.05
C LYS A 523 -26.38 -17.72 -20.79
N LYS A 524 -25.36 -18.51 -21.13
CA LYS A 524 -25.27 -19.93 -20.76
C LYS A 524 -23.87 -20.27 -20.28
N GLU A 525 -23.78 -20.95 -19.15
CA GLU A 525 -22.53 -21.23 -18.45
C GLU A 525 -22.15 -22.72 -18.53
N TYR A 526 -20.84 -22.97 -18.61
CA TYR A 526 -20.25 -24.29 -18.72
C TYR A 526 -18.96 -24.32 -17.90
N TRP A 527 -18.76 -25.35 -17.08
CA TRP A 527 -17.47 -25.60 -16.45
C TRP A 527 -16.63 -26.51 -17.33
N VAL A 528 -15.41 -26.06 -17.66
CA VAL A 528 -14.44 -26.81 -18.43
C VAL A 528 -13.32 -27.28 -17.49
N GLU A 529 -13.16 -28.59 -17.35
CA GLU A 529 -12.04 -29.16 -16.61
C GLU A 529 -10.75 -29.00 -17.42
N THR A 530 -9.64 -28.67 -16.74
CA THR A 530 -8.32 -28.63 -17.37
C THR A 530 -7.40 -29.67 -16.75
N ASP A 531 -6.68 -30.41 -17.59
CA ASP A 531 -5.77 -31.48 -17.15
C ASP A 531 -4.38 -30.93 -16.86
N GLY A 532 -3.63 -31.57 -15.97
CA GLY A 532 -2.31 -31.06 -15.55
C GLY A 532 -1.26 -31.05 -16.66
N GLU A 533 -1.34 -32.01 -17.60
CA GLU A 533 -0.36 -32.21 -18.67
C GLU A 533 -0.71 -31.45 -19.97
N GLU A 534 -2.00 -31.14 -20.19
CA GLU A 534 -2.47 -30.47 -21.39
C GLU A 534 -2.52 -28.94 -21.22
N MET A 535 -1.63 -28.22 -21.91
CA MET A 535 -1.63 -26.74 -21.93
C MET A 535 -2.74 -26.14 -22.80
N THR A 536 -3.53 -26.98 -23.45
CA THR A 536 -4.53 -26.60 -24.45
C THR A 536 -5.68 -27.59 -24.40
N LYS A 537 -6.90 -27.09 -24.17
CA LYS A 537 -8.14 -27.88 -24.22
C LYS A 537 -9.04 -27.41 -25.35
N THR A 538 -9.65 -28.34 -26.06
CA THR A 538 -10.71 -28.04 -27.04
C THR A 538 -12.05 -28.46 -26.47
N VAL A 539 -13.02 -27.55 -26.49
CA VAL A 539 -14.38 -27.77 -26.00
C VAL A 539 -15.36 -27.54 -27.14
N SER A 540 -16.31 -28.46 -27.30
CA SER A 540 -17.37 -28.35 -28.29
C SER A 540 -18.65 -27.90 -27.61
N ILE A 541 -19.23 -26.80 -28.08
CA ILE A 541 -20.53 -26.30 -27.60
C ILE A 541 -21.50 -26.12 -28.76
N PRO A 542 -22.83 -26.20 -28.55
CA PRO A 542 -23.81 -25.95 -29.60
C PRO A 542 -23.68 -24.54 -30.19
N ALA A 543 -23.72 -24.41 -31.52
CA ALA A 543 -23.43 -23.16 -32.25
C ALA A 543 -24.59 -22.14 -32.32
N LEU A 544 -25.66 -22.31 -31.54
CA LEU A 544 -26.90 -21.54 -31.68
C LEU A 544 -26.75 -20.08 -31.22
N ASP A 545 -26.79 -19.17 -32.19
CA ASP A 545 -26.75 -17.69 -32.07
C ASP A 545 -25.72 -17.10 -31.09
N ILE A 546 -24.59 -17.77 -30.86
CA ILE A 546 -23.55 -17.24 -29.97
C ILE A 546 -22.96 -15.98 -30.61
N TYR A 547 -22.98 -14.87 -29.89
CA TYR A 547 -22.37 -13.58 -30.27
C TYR A 547 -21.02 -13.34 -29.58
N LYS A 548 -20.92 -13.77 -28.32
CA LYS A 548 -19.75 -13.56 -27.45
C LYS A 548 -19.47 -14.82 -26.64
N ILE A 549 -18.19 -15.15 -26.48
CA ILE A 549 -17.67 -16.21 -25.62
C ILE A 549 -16.75 -15.54 -24.60
N THR A 550 -16.92 -15.88 -23.33
CA THR A 550 -16.09 -15.36 -22.24
C THR A 550 -15.59 -16.49 -21.33
N LEU A 551 -14.41 -16.30 -20.73
CA LEU A 551 -13.89 -17.15 -19.66
C LEU A 551 -13.82 -16.35 -18.35
N ASN A 552 -14.15 -16.98 -17.22
CA ASN A 552 -14.04 -16.40 -15.89
C ASN A 552 -14.48 -14.93 -15.86
N ASN A 553 -15.68 -14.67 -16.39
CA ASN A 553 -16.20 -13.31 -16.52
C ASN A 553 -16.30 -12.62 -15.14
N ASP A 554 -16.31 -11.29 -15.11
CA ASP A 554 -16.51 -10.50 -13.88
C ASP A 554 -15.42 -10.71 -12.80
N TYR A 555 -14.18 -10.97 -13.23
CA TYR A 555 -13.00 -11.08 -12.34
C TYR A 555 -13.12 -12.16 -11.24
N ILE A 556 -13.95 -13.18 -11.44
CA ILE A 556 -14.24 -14.22 -10.43
C ILE A 556 -13.01 -15.06 -10.03
N PHE A 557 -11.97 -15.07 -10.85
CA PHE A 557 -10.70 -15.75 -10.59
C PHE A 557 -9.52 -14.81 -10.87
N PRO A 558 -8.47 -14.77 -10.02
CA PRO A 558 -7.29 -13.93 -10.22
C PRO A 558 -6.47 -14.35 -11.45
N GLU A 559 -6.49 -13.52 -12.49
CA GLU A 559 -5.76 -13.76 -13.75
C GLU A 559 -4.81 -12.61 -14.11
N SER A 560 -3.67 -12.98 -14.70
CA SER A 560 -2.66 -12.01 -15.14
C SER A 560 -3.10 -11.17 -16.34
N LYS A 561 -4.06 -11.64 -17.15
CA LYS A 561 -4.55 -10.92 -18.33
C LYS A 561 -5.99 -11.29 -18.71
N TYR A 562 -6.96 -10.73 -18.00
CA TYR A 562 -8.40 -10.80 -18.33
C TYR A 562 -8.77 -10.44 -19.76
N ARG A 563 -7.93 -9.68 -20.47
CA ARG A 563 -8.13 -9.42 -21.90
C ARG A 563 -8.16 -10.74 -22.69
N ASP A 564 -7.41 -11.77 -22.31
CA ASP A 564 -7.37 -13.01 -23.07
C ASP A 564 -8.65 -13.86 -22.93
N ASN A 565 -9.60 -13.42 -22.08
CA ASN A 565 -10.83 -14.13 -21.78
C ASN A 565 -12.02 -13.80 -22.68
N PHE A 566 -11.88 -12.91 -23.68
CA PHE A 566 -13.00 -12.44 -24.49
C PHE A 566 -12.81 -12.75 -25.98
N LEU A 567 -13.84 -13.31 -26.61
CA LEU A 567 -13.86 -13.61 -28.04
C LEU A 567 -15.25 -13.32 -28.64
N TYR A 568 -15.27 -12.65 -29.79
CA TYR A 568 -16.50 -12.47 -30.56
C TYR A 568 -16.58 -13.49 -31.69
N SER A 569 -17.77 -14.06 -31.88
CA SER A 569 -18.05 -15.07 -32.91
C SER A 569 -18.63 -14.49 -34.20
N LYS A 570 -19.18 -13.27 -34.17
CA LYS A 570 -19.83 -12.61 -35.31
C LYS A 570 -19.24 -11.23 -35.64
N GLY A 571 -19.37 -10.80 -36.90
CA GLY A 571 -19.02 -9.46 -37.38
C GLY A 571 -17.56 -9.27 -37.82
N LEU A 572 -17.19 -8.03 -38.17
CA LEU A 572 -15.84 -7.64 -38.66
C LEU A 572 -14.70 -7.93 -37.65
N PHE A 573 -15.04 -8.09 -36.37
CA PHE A 573 -14.11 -8.45 -35.30
C PHE A 573 -14.25 -9.91 -34.88
N SER A 574 -14.80 -10.79 -35.72
CA SER A 574 -14.79 -12.23 -35.45
C SER A 574 -13.36 -12.70 -35.24
N ASN A 575 -13.11 -13.43 -34.15
CA ASN A 575 -11.77 -13.81 -33.70
C ASN A 575 -10.80 -12.66 -33.36
N ALA A 576 -11.29 -11.42 -33.19
CA ALA A 576 -10.51 -10.25 -32.84
C ALA A 576 -11.20 -9.38 -31.78
N LYS A 577 -10.45 -8.42 -31.24
CA LYS A 577 -10.99 -7.45 -30.27
C LYS A 577 -11.37 -6.15 -30.93
N LYS A 578 -12.46 -5.56 -30.44
CA LYS A 578 -12.92 -4.23 -30.85
C LYS A 578 -11.98 -3.14 -30.30
N ILE A 579 -11.77 -2.09 -31.08
CA ILE A 579 -11.04 -0.89 -30.66
C ILE A 579 -12.04 0.11 -30.06
N LYS A 580 -11.69 0.74 -28.95
CA LYS A 580 -12.52 1.77 -28.29
C LYS A 580 -11.70 3.02 -28.01
N LEU A 581 -12.12 4.14 -28.59
CA LEU A 581 -11.51 5.44 -28.33
C LEU A 581 -12.12 6.05 -27.05
N LYS A 582 -11.29 6.60 -26.16
CA LYS A 582 -11.71 7.27 -24.91
C LYS A 582 -10.94 8.57 -24.74
N LEU A 583 -11.57 9.60 -24.16
CA LEU A 583 -10.88 10.89 -23.91
C LEU A 583 -10.12 10.91 -22.58
N ILE A 584 -10.59 10.15 -21.59
CA ILE A 584 -10.10 10.19 -20.21
C ILE A 584 -9.68 8.78 -19.78
N LYS A 585 -8.59 8.70 -18.99
CA LYS A 585 -8.15 7.45 -18.36
C LYS A 585 -9.22 6.90 -17.44
N ASP A 586 -9.31 5.58 -17.39
CA ASP A 586 -10.42 4.87 -16.76
C ASP A 586 -9.96 3.47 -16.30
N ILE A 587 -10.82 2.76 -15.56
CA ILE A 587 -10.65 1.34 -15.28
C ILE A 587 -10.68 0.61 -16.63
N PRO A 588 -9.63 -0.15 -16.98
CA PRO A 588 -9.54 -0.77 -18.29
C PRO A 588 -10.69 -1.77 -18.47
N ASN A 589 -11.43 -1.66 -19.58
CA ASN A 589 -12.39 -2.70 -19.92
C ASN A 589 -11.66 -3.85 -20.65
N PRO A 590 -11.64 -5.08 -20.09
CA PRO A 590 -10.92 -6.19 -20.68
C PRO A 590 -11.49 -6.66 -22.03
N GLU A 591 -12.73 -6.30 -22.36
CA GLU A 591 -13.40 -6.63 -23.62
C GLU A 591 -12.79 -5.87 -24.82
N PHE A 592 -12.24 -4.68 -24.61
CA PHE A 592 -11.80 -3.77 -25.68
C PHE A 592 -10.29 -3.53 -25.74
N ASN A 593 -9.82 -3.08 -26.91
CA ASN A 593 -8.52 -2.43 -27.08
C ASN A 593 -8.72 -0.91 -26.96
N GLU A 594 -8.45 -0.37 -25.78
CA GLU A 594 -8.70 1.04 -25.49
C GLU A 594 -7.54 1.94 -25.96
N ILE A 595 -7.89 3.05 -26.62
CA ILE A 595 -6.98 4.12 -27.02
C ILE A 595 -7.46 5.41 -26.35
N TYR A 596 -6.66 5.94 -25.44
CA TYR A 596 -6.91 7.19 -24.75
C TYR A 596 -6.37 8.36 -25.56
N ILE A 597 -7.23 9.34 -25.84
CA ILE A 597 -6.94 10.56 -26.59
C ILE A 597 -7.08 11.73 -25.63
N SER A 598 -5.96 12.18 -25.06
CA SER A 598 -5.97 13.30 -24.10
C SER A 598 -5.53 14.60 -24.78
N PRO A 599 -6.29 15.70 -24.69
CA PRO A 599 -5.81 17.00 -25.14
C PRO A 599 -4.55 17.39 -24.35
N ARG A 600 -3.58 18.00 -25.02
CA ARG A 600 -2.31 18.41 -24.43
C ARG A 600 -2.06 19.89 -24.75
N ILE A 601 -2.05 20.69 -23.70
CA ILE A 601 -1.70 22.11 -23.72
C ILE A 601 -0.59 22.31 -22.69
N ARG A 602 0.59 22.73 -23.12
CA ARG A 602 1.72 22.96 -22.22
C ARG A 602 2.61 24.08 -22.73
N PHE A 603 3.07 24.95 -21.85
CA PHE A 603 4.18 25.85 -22.15
C PHE A 603 5.50 25.07 -22.15
N ASN A 604 6.23 25.07 -23.26
CA ASN A 604 7.49 24.33 -23.39
C ASN A 604 8.68 25.17 -22.95
N ASN A 605 8.95 26.26 -23.67
CA ASN A 605 9.99 27.25 -23.41
C ASN A 605 9.59 28.57 -24.10
N THR A 606 10.40 29.61 -23.97
CA THR A 606 10.14 30.93 -24.56
C THR A 606 10.05 30.91 -26.09
N TYR A 607 10.67 29.93 -26.75
CA TYR A 607 10.73 29.83 -28.22
C TYR A 607 9.51 29.11 -28.79
N ASP A 608 9.23 27.89 -28.31
CA ASP A 608 8.06 27.10 -28.70
C ASP A 608 6.75 27.69 -28.16
N LYS A 609 6.82 28.45 -27.06
CA LYS A 609 5.69 28.96 -26.28
C LYS A 609 4.73 27.84 -25.89
N PHE A 610 3.47 27.90 -26.32
CA PHE A 610 2.47 26.86 -26.04
C PHE A 610 2.51 25.78 -27.12
N LEU A 611 2.57 24.53 -26.67
CA LEU A 611 2.37 23.34 -27.50
C LEU A 611 0.92 22.87 -27.35
N LEU A 612 0.18 22.89 -28.46
CA LEU A 612 -1.23 22.51 -28.54
C LEU A 612 -1.39 21.23 -29.35
N GLY A 613 -1.98 20.18 -28.80
CA GLY A 613 -2.18 18.94 -29.54
C GLY A 613 -2.90 17.86 -28.76
N PHE A 614 -2.67 16.62 -29.15
CA PHE A 614 -3.30 15.45 -28.53
C PHE A 614 -2.25 14.40 -28.19
N ASN A 615 -2.48 13.64 -27.13
CA ASN A 615 -1.70 12.47 -26.78
C ASN A 615 -2.55 11.21 -26.93
N PHE A 616 -2.19 10.37 -27.89
CA PHE A 616 -2.78 9.06 -28.15
C PHE A 616 -1.95 7.99 -27.43
N LYS A 617 -2.56 7.27 -26.49
CA LYS A 617 -1.85 6.26 -25.67
C LYS A 617 -2.80 5.16 -25.20
N ASN A 618 -2.28 3.99 -24.87
CA ASN A 618 -3.06 2.92 -24.23
C ASN A 618 -2.92 2.87 -22.71
N GLN A 619 -2.18 3.81 -22.10
CA GLN A 619 -1.99 3.84 -20.64
C GLN A 619 -3.31 4.13 -19.92
N SER A 620 -3.83 3.12 -19.21
CA SER A 620 -5.04 3.21 -18.37
C SER A 620 -4.68 3.57 -16.91
N LEU A 621 -5.62 3.37 -15.97
CA LEU A 621 -5.36 3.47 -14.53
C LEU A 621 -4.52 2.29 -13.98
N PHE A 622 -4.51 1.15 -14.68
CA PHE A 622 -3.75 -0.04 -14.30
C PHE A 622 -2.51 -0.14 -15.19
N ASP A 623 -1.40 -0.62 -14.64
CA ASP A 623 -0.17 -0.73 -15.41
C ASP A 623 -0.31 -1.82 -16.47
N GLN A 624 0.20 -1.54 -17.67
CA GLN A 624 0.17 -2.47 -18.79
C GLN A 624 1.61 -2.81 -19.20
N LYS A 625 1.84 -4.08 -19.55
CA LYS A 625 3.16 -4.54 -20.02
C LYS A 625 3.59 -3.79 -21.28
N PHE A 626 2.69 -3.64 -22.26
CA PHE A 626 2.94 -2.90 -23.49
C PHE A 626 2.34 -1.50 -23.40
N LEU A 627 3.16 -0.47 -23.63
CA LEU A 627 2.74 0.92 -23.63
C LEU A 627 3.22 1.63 -24.90
N TYR A 628 2.34 2.42 -25.49
CA TYR A 628 2.70 3.38 -26.54
C TYR A 628 2.13 4.77 -26.22
N SER A 629 2.80 5.80 -26.71
CA SER A 629 2.34 7.18 -26.66
C SER A 629 2.78 7.91 -27.92
N LEU A 630 1.82 8.55 -28.59
CA LEU A 630 2.05 9.41 -29.75
C LEU A 630 1.46 10.78 -29.43
N THR A 631 2.31 11.80 -29.40
CA THR A 631 1.91 13.17 -29.07
C THR A 631 2.32 14.16 -30.16
N PRO A 632 1.52 14.32 -31.22
CA PRO A 632 1.66 15.44 -32.14
C PRO A 632 1.21 16.75 -31.46
N THR A 633 2.01 17.80 -31.60
CA THR A 633 1.72 19.13 -31.06
C THR A 633 2.06 20.24 -32.05
N TYR A 634 1.30 21.31 -32.04
CA TYR A 634 1.59 22.54 -32.79
C TYR A 634 2.23 23.57 -31.86
N SER A 635 3.35 24.15 -32.26
CA SER A 635 4.01 25.22 -31.52
C SER A 635 3.41 26.58 -31.90
N THR A 636 2.85 27.30 -30.93
CA THR A 636 2.35 28.66 -31.16
C THR A 636 3.46 29.70 -31.32
N GLY A 637 4.68 29.39 -30.88
CA GLY A 637 5.84 30.25 -31.03
C GLY A 637 6.45 30.19 -32.43
N THR A 638 6.61 28.99 -33.00
CA THR A 638 7.27 28.78 -34.30
C THR A 638 6.33 28.49 -35.46
N GLY A 639 5.06 28.15 -35.16
CA GLY A 639 4.08 27.75 -36.16
C GLY A 639 4.32 26.38 -36.79
N LYS A 640 5.24 25.58 -36.25
CA LYS A 640 5.61 24.25 -36.78
C LYS A 640 4.99 23.11 -35.98
N LEU A 641 4.83 21.95 -36.64
CA LEU A 641 4.48 20.69 -35.99
C LEU A 641 5.70 20.17 -35.21
N THR A 642 5.47 19.83 -33.96
CA THR A 642 6.42 19.28 -32.98
C THR A 642 5.81 18.03 -32.35
N GLY A 643 6.57 17.32 -31.53
CA GLY A 643 5.98 16.22 -30.78
C GLY A 643 6.95 15.13 -30.38
N SER A 644 6.36 14.04 -29.90
CA SER A 644 7.11 12.87 -29.45
C SER A 644 6.32 11.58 -29.67
N ALA A 645 7.02 10.50 -29.95
CA ALA A 645 6.49 9.14 -29.99
C ALA A 645 7.34 8.22 -29.10
N ALA A 646 6.71 7.27 -28.42
CA ALA A 646 7.39 6.28 -27.60
C ALA A 646 6.63 4.94 -27.58
N VAL A 647 7.38 3.84 -27.55
CA VAL A 647 6.87 2.48 -27.36
C VAL A 647 7.74 1.76 -26.34
N SER A 648 7.13 0.98 -25.45
CA SER A 648 7.85 0.19 -24.45
C SER A 648 7.14 -1.11 -24.10
N TYR A 649 7.91 -2.10 -23.66
CA TYR A 649 7.43 -3.36 -23.13
C TYR A 649 8.11 -3.69 -21.80
N SER A 650 7.32 -4.04 -20.79
CA SER A 650 7.77 -4.39 -19.44
C SER A 650 7.54 -5.86 -19.14
N PHE A 651 8.62 -6.56 -18.80
CA PHE A 651 8.60 -7.89 -18.22
C PHE A 651 8.48 -7.79 -16.69
N LEU A 652 7.55 -8.57 -16.11
CA LEU A 652 7.21 -8.54 -14.68
C LEU A 652 7.28 -9.97 -14.11
N PRO A 653 8.47 -10.53 -13.86
CA PRO A 653 8.60 -11.88 -13.32
C PRO A 653 8.10 -11.93 -11.87
N ALA A 654 7.27 -12.93 -11.53
CA ALA A 654 6.66 -13.04 -10.21
C ALA A 654 7.70 -13.28 -9.11
N GLU A 655 8.45 -14.38 -9.19
CA GLU A 655 9.45 -14.77 -8.19
C GLU A 655 10.88 -14.48 -8.65
N SER A 656 11.25 -13.20 -8.70
CA SER A 656 12.59 -12.76 -9.10
C SER A 656 13.11 -11.61 -8.24
N VAL A 657 14.42 -11.39 -8.26
CA VAL A 657 15.08 -10.18 -7.73
C VAL A 657 14.76 -8.96 -8.59
N ILE A 658 14.37 -9.16 -9.85
CA ILE A 658 13.90 -8.10 -10.75
C ILE A 658 12.39 -7.94 -10.58
N ARG A 659 11.93 -6.76 -10.19
CA ARG A 659 10.50 -6.42 -10.16
C ARG A 659 9.99 -6.12 -11.55
N SER A 660 10.73 -5.31 -12.31
CA SER A 660 10.39 -5.03 -13.70
C SER A 660 11.64 -4.80 -14.55
N LEU A 661 11.57 -5.29 -15.78
CA LEU A 661 12.54 -5.04 -16.84
C LEU A 661 11.81 -4.44 -18.02
N THR A 662 12.03 -3.16 -18.28
CA THR A 662 11.35 -2.40 -19.32
C THR A 662 12.32 -2.05 -20.44
N PHE A 663 11.99 -2.42 -21.66
CA PHE A 663 12.67 -1.96 -22.87
C PHE A 663 11.81 -0.94 -23.59
N GLY A 664 12.41 0.10 -24.15
CA GLY A 664 11.67 1.09 -24.91
C GLY A 664 12.50 1.86 -25.92
N VAL A 665 11.78 2.45 -26.86
CA VAL A 665 12.31 3.36 -27.87
C VAL A 665 11.46 4.63 -27.89
N SER A 666 12.08 5.77 -28.11
CA SER A 666 11.38 7.04 -28.23
C SER A 666 12.05 7.98 -29.22
N ALA A 667 11.25 8.84 -29.83
CA ALA A 667 11.71 9.92 -30.70
C ALA A 667 10.99 11.23 -30.36
N SER A 668 11.68 12.36 -30.51
CA SER A 668 11.09 13.69 -30.30
C SER A 668 11.70 14.77 -31.18
N TYR A 669 10.92 15.81 -31.45
CA TYR A 669 11.30 17.00 -32.21
C TYR A 669 10.70 18.27 -31.59
N PHE A 670 11.55 19.22 -31.18
CA PHE A 670 11.19 20.48 -30.51
C PHE A 670 12.19 21.61 -30.85
N HIS A 671 11.91 22.84 -30.43
CA HIS A 671 12.82 23.98 -30.62
C HIS A 671 13.52 24.36 -29.32
N TYR A 672 14.81 24.68 -29.43
CA TYR A 672 15.63 25.11 -28.29
C TYR A 672 16.08 26.56 -28.42
N ASP A 673 15.90 27.18 -29.59
CA ASP A 673 16.09 28.62 -29.81
C ASP A 673 15.15 29.10 -30.93
N TYR A 674 15.15 30.40 -31.20
CA TYR A 674 14.44 30.98 -32.33
C TYR A 674 14.93 30.36 -33.64
N ASN A 675 14.03 29.68 -34.36
CA ASN A 675 14.29 28.96 -35.62
C ASN A 675 15.31 27.81 -35.53
N LEU A 676 15.73 27.38 -34.34
CA LEU A 676 16.63 26.23 -34.16
C LEU A 676 15.92 25.07 -33.46
N ALA A 677 15.86 23.92 -34.15
CA ALA A 677 15.25 22.71 -33.64
C ALA A 677 16.27 21.66 -33.22
N TYR A 678 15.80 20.69 -32.44
CA TYR A 678 16.53 19.46 -32.17
C TYR A 678 15.62 18.24 -32.36
N ARG A 679 16.26 17.15 -32.78
CA ARG A 679 15.71 15.80 -32.87
C ARG A 679 16.45 14.92 -31.88
N LYS A 680 15.71 14.07 -31.19
CA LYS A 680 16.26 13.09 -30.25
C LYS A 680 15.67 11.72 -30.55
N GLY A 681 16.52 10.73 -30.75
CA GLY A 681 16.17 9.32 -30.77
C GLY A 681 16.77 8.63 -29.55
N SER A 682 16.00 7.81 -28.84
CA SER A 682 16.47 7.13 -27.64
C SER A 682 16.05 5.66 -27.64
N VAL A 683 16.97 4.80 -27.23
CA VAL A 683 16.71 3.39 -26.88
C VAL A 683 17.10 3.25 -25.41
N PHE A 684 16.23 2.63 -24.60
CA PHE A 684 16.49 2.50 -23.18
C PHE A 684 16.05 1.15 -22.62
N SER A 685 16.70 0.76 -21.53
CA SER A 685 16.30 -0.33 -20.67
C SER A 685 16.31 0.14 -19.21
N ASN A 686 15.26 -0.19 -18.47
CA ASN A 686 15.15 0.09 -17.04
C ASN A 686 14.91 -1.20 -16.27
N ILE A 687 15.74 -1.45 -15.27
CA ILE A 687 15.60 -2.56 -14.33
C ILE A 687 15.21 -1.97 -12.99
N ASN A 688 14.04 -2.34 -12.47
CA ASN A 688 13.66 -2.05 -11.09
C ASN A 688 13.81 -3.33 -10.27
N PHE A 689 14.56 -3.26 -9.18
CA PHE A 689 14.73 -4.41 -8.30
C PHE A 689 13.51 -4.61 -7.38
N ARG A 690 13.32 -5.84 -6.93
CA ARG A 690 12.29 -6.22 -5.96
C ARG A 690 12.55 -5.49 -4.65
N LYS A 691 11.45 -4.99 -4.07
CA LYS A 691 11.42 -4.37 -2.77
C LYS A 691 10.27 -4.96 -1.96
N ASN A 692 10.35 -4.87 -0.64
CA ASN A 692 9.18 -5.06 0.19
C ASN A 692 8.17 -3.92 -0.13
N PRO A 693 6.91 -4.22 -0.48
CA PRO A 693 5.90 -3.19 -0.77
C PRO A 693 5.65 -2.20 0.37
N ARG A 694 5.90 -2.57 1.63
CA ARG A 694 5.89 -1.63 2.78
C ARG A 694 7.06 -0.66 2.77
N SER A 695 8.18 -1.08 2.21
CA SER A 695 9.40 -0.28 2.21
C SER A 695 9.32 0.86 1.18
N THR A 696 9.80 2.03 1.62
CA THR A 696 10.04 3.20 0.78
C THR A 696 11.30 3.07 -0.08
N VAL A 697 12.09 2.02 0.11
CA VAL A 697 13.33 1.78 -0.63
C VAL A 697 13.03 1.41 -2.07
N SER A 698 13.59 2.15 -3.03
CA SER A 698 13.58 1.83 -4.45
C SER A 698 15.01 1.74 -4.96
N ARG A 699 15.25 0.76 -5.84
CA ARG A 699 16.56 0.53 -6.45
C ARG A 699 16.38 0.18 -7.90
N GLY A 700 17.22 0.73 -8.76
CA GLY A 700 17.16 0.40 -10.17
C GLY A 700 18.42 0.74 -10.93
N VAL A 701 18.52 0.14 -12.12
CA VAL A 701 19.54 0.43 -13.11
C VAL A 701 18.84 0.90 -14.37
N SER A 702 19.33 1.99 -14.95
CA SER A 702 18.86 2.53 -16.21
C SER A 702 20.01 2.56 -17.20
N VAL A 703 19.78 2.01 -18.39
CA VAL A 703 20.70 2.07 -19.52
C VAL A 703 20.00 2.79 -20.65
N SER A 704 20.68 3.74 -21.30
CA SER A 704 20.13 4.42 -22.47
C SER A 704 21.19 4.78 -23.48
N TYR A 705 20.79 4.73 -24.74
CA TYR A 705 21.49 5.30 -25.88
C TYR A 705 20.63 6.44 -26.41
N ASN A 706 21.19 7.64 -26.49
CA ASN A 706 20.51 8.83 -26.99
C ASN A 706 21.29 9.41 -28.16
N TYR A 707 20.65 9.53 -29.32
CA TYR A 707 21.19 10.22 -30.49
C TYR A 707 20.51 11.57 -30.63
N PHE A 708 21.30 12.63 -30.83
CA PHE A 708 20.85 14.00 -30.97
C PHE A 708 21.28 14.57 -32.31
N GLU A 709 20.37 15.27 -32.96
CA GLU A 709 20.64 16.13 -34.12
C GLU A 709 20.03 17.49 -33.83
N ARG A 710 20.80 18.57 -33.95
CA ARG A 710 20.34 19.94 -33.69
C ARG A 710 20.74 20.88 -34.82
N ASP A 711 19.87 21.84 -35.11
CA ASP A 711 20.17 22.95 -36.00
C ASP A 711 21.18 23.87 -35.30
N LEU A 712 22.09 24.50 -36.04
CA LEU A 712 23.09 25.43 -35.51
C LEU A 712 22.88 26.82 -36.13
N SER A 713 23.11 27.87 -35.35
CA SER A 713 23.24 29.23 -35.89
C SER A 713 24.60 29.43 -36.58
N ASP A 714 24.73 30.45 -37.43
CA ASP A 714 26.01 30.81 -38.07
C ASP A 714 27.14 31.02 -37.05
N LEU A 715 26.80 31.58 -35.90
CA LEU A 715 27.73 31.82 -34.79
C LEU A 715 28.20 30.50 -34.14
N MET A 716 27.32 29.50 -34.05
CA MET A 716 27.65 28.16 -33.55
C MET A 716 28.49 27.38 -34.58
N ILE A 717 28.18 27.52 -35.87
CA ILE A 717 28.97 26.94 -36.97
C ILE A 717 30.38 27.52 -36.95
N ALA A 718 30.52 28.84 -36.85
CA ALA A 718 31.82 29.52 -36.75
C ALA A 718 32.62 29.09 -35.50
N LYS A 719 31.93 28.73 -34.40
CA LYS A 719 32.53 28.18 -33.17
C LYS A 719 32.73 26.66 -33.20
N ASN A 720 32.49 26.01 -34.35
CA ASN A 720 32.65 24.57 -34.54
C ASN A 720 31.85 23.74 -33.52
N ASP A 721 30.57 24.09 -33.29
CA ASP A 721 29.71 23.41 -32.31
C ASP A 721 29.13 22.06 -32.81
N TYR A 722 28.59 21.26 -31.89
CA TYR A 722 28.03 19.93 -32.17
C TYR A 722 26.61 19.99 -32.74
N SER A 723 26.50 19.73 -34.05
CA SER A 723 25.22 19.48 -34.72
C SER A 723 24.69 18.07 -34.46
N LYS A 724 25.57 17.07 -34.32
CA LYS A 724 25.22 15.66 -34.10
C LYS A 724 26.11 15.03 -33.04
N TYR A 725 25.53 14.24 -32.16
CA TYR A 725 26.27 13.46 -31.15
C TYR A 725 25.37 12.39 -30.54
N ASN A 726 25.99 11.34 -30.00
CA ASN A 726 25.33 10.29 -29.26
C ASN A 726 25.91 10.13 -27.86
N VAL A 727 25.04 9.82 -26.90
CA VAL A 727 25.41 9.64 -25.50
C VAL A 727 24.88 8.30 -25.02
N TRP A 728 25.80 7.42 -24.65
CA TRP A 728 25.53 6.24 -23.84
C TRP A 728 25.46 6.65 -22.38
N SER A 729 24.44 6.19 -21.66
CA SER A 729 24.29 6.45 -20.22
C SER A 729 23.96 5.16 -19.49
N VAL A 730 24.66 4.92 -18.40
CA VAL A 730 24.34 3.86 -17.43
C VAL A 730 24.21 4.53 -16.08
N GLY A 731 23.11 4.29 -15.37
CA GLY A 731 22.84 4.88 -14.07
C GLY A 731 22.33 3.84 -13.09
N TYR A 732 22.85 3.86 -11.87
CA TYR A 732 22.28 3.18 -10.71
C TYR A 732 21.65 4.22 -9.78
N GLY A 733 20.44 3.95 -9.32
CA GLY A 733 19.73 4.77 -8.36
C GLY A 733 19.27 3.96 -7.15
N TYR A 734 19.54 4.48 -5.97
CA TYR A 734 18.97 4.05 -4.69
C TYR A 734 18.22 5.24 -4.10
N THR A 735 16.97 5.02 -3.69
CA THR A 735 16.20 6.01 -2.93
C THR A 735 15.55 5.31 -1.75
N ASP A 736 15.52 5.98 -0.61
CA ASP A 736 14.72 5.60 0.54
C ASP A 736 13.98 6.85 1.04
N SER A 737 12.68 6.92 0.75
CA SER A 737 11.85 8.10 1.00
C SER A 737 11.11 8.02 2.34
N GLN A 738 11.77 7.56 3.40
CA GLN A 738 11.18 7.50 4.74
C GLN A 738 10.77 8.90 5.22
N MET A 739 9.78 8.97 6.09
CA MET A 739 9.21 10.24 6.56
C MET A 739 10.22 11.08 7.36
N ILE A 740 11.03 10.44 8.21
CA ILE A 740 12.03 11.13 9.06
C ILE A 740 13.37 11.28 8.35
N HIS A 741 13.85 10.21 7.71
CA HIS A 741 15.15 10.14 7.07
C HIS A 741 14.99 9.77 5.60
N GLU A 742 15.00 10.77 4.73
CA GLU A 742 15.07 10.51 3.31
C GLU A 742 16.52 10.46 2.85
N LYS A 743 16.84 9.44 2.05
CA LYS A 743 18.18 9.20 1.55
C LYS A 743 18.09 8.89 0.06
N SER A 744 19.00 9.42 -0.73
CA SER A 744 19.20 8.90 -2.07
C SER A 744 20.68 8.87 -2.42
N LEU A 745 21.01 7.93 -3.29
CA LEU A 745 22.32 7.80 -3.89
C LEU A 745 22.09 7.50 -5.36
N SER A 746 22.74 8.27 -6.23
CA SER A 746 22.79 7.98 -7.65
C SER A 746 24.22 7.99 -8.14
N ILE A 747 24.54 7.04 -9.00
CA ILE A 747 25.82 6.96 -9.69
C ILE A 747 25.50 6.78 -11.16
N SER A 748 26.08 7.59 -12.01
CA SER A 748 25.86 7.51 -13.45
C SER A 748 27.15 7.73 -14.22
N THR A 749 27.26 7.04 -15.34
CA THR A 749 28.36 7.17 -16.29
C THR A 749 27.78 7.54 -17.64
N GLN A 750 28.40 8.50 -18.30
CA GLN A 750 28.06 8.88 -19.67
C GLN A 750 29.28 8.75 -20.57
N GLY A 751 29.08 8.16 -21.75
CA GLY A 751 30.11 7.99 -22.76
C GLY A 751 29.67 8.55 -24.12
N MET A 752 30.57 9.29 -24.74
CA MET A 752 30.53 9.80 -26.11
C MET A 752 31.92 9.55 -26.74
N GLU A 753 32.03 9.66 -28.06
CA GLU A 753 33.31 9.69 -28.77
C GLU A 753 34.36 10.59 -28.09
N ASP A 754 34.01 11.82 -27.74
CA ASP A 754 34.98 12.80 -27.21
C ASP A 754 35.12 12.80 -25.68
N PHE A 755 34.21 12.17 -24.94
CA PHE A 755 34.28 12.21 -23.47
C PHE A 755 33.72 10.96 -22.80
N ASN A 756 34.25 10.68 -21.61
CA ASN A 756 33.68 9.75 -20.66
C ASN A 756 33.62 10.45 -19.31
N LYS A 757 32.43 10.53 -18.72
CA LYS A 757 32.25 11.19 -17.42
C LYS A 757 31.44 10.36 -16.44
N ILE A 758 31.76 10.52 -15.17
CA ILE A 758 31.16 9.83 -14.04
C ILE A 758 30.59 10.88 -13.10
N THR A 759 29.34 10.68 -12.71
CA THR A 759 28.63 11.57 -11.80
C THR A 759 28.09 10.75 -10.63
N ALA A 760 28.35 11.19 -9.41
CA ALA A 760 27.76 10.64 -8.20
C ALA A 760 27.04 11.75 -7.43
N GLU A 761 25.85 11.43 -6.93
CA GLU A 761 25.06 12.33 -6.09
C GLU A 761 24.54 11.57 -4.88
N GLY A 762 24.83 12.06 -3.69
CA GLY A 762 24.24 11.62 -2.43
C GLY A 762 23.34 12.72 -1.86
N PHE A 763 22.13 12.36 -1.45
CA PHE A 763 21.20 13.28 -0.80
C PHE A 763 20.71 12.70 0.52
N TYR A 764 20.63 13.54 1.53
CA TYR A 764 20.10 13.20 2.85
C TYR A 764 19.21 14.33 3.35
N ARG A 765 17.96 14.01 3.71
CA ARG A 765 17.03 14.95 4.33
C ARG A 765 16.52 14.38 5.64
N TRP A 766 16.68 15.17 6.70
CA TRP A 766 16.26 14.82 8.05
C TRP A 766 15.19 15.77 8.54
N GLU A 767 14.01 15.24 8.88
CA GLU A 767 13.01 15.95 9.65
C GLU A 767 13.34 15.81 11.14
N PHE A 768 14.07 16.79 11.69
CA PHE A 768 14.60 16.73 13.06
C PHE A 768 13.60 17.22 14.11
N ALA A 769 12.62 18.01 13.69
CA ALA A 769 11.48 18.45 14.49
C ALA A 769 10.25 18.52 13.58
N PRO A 770 9.02 18.52 14.12
CA PRO A 770 7.81 18.55 13.32
C PRO A 770 7.84 19.68 12.27
N LYS A 771 7.77 19.31 10.99
CA LYS A 771 7.81 20.23 9.83
C LYS A 771 9.13 21.00 9.63
N GLN A 772 10.18 20.72 10.40
CA GLN A 772 11.50 21.34 10.24
C GLN A 772 12.47 20.32 9.62
N LYS A 773 13.05 20.70 8.47
CA LYS A 773 13.89 19.81 7.66
C LYS A 773 15.28 20.39 7.45
N LEU A 774 16.28 19.54 7.55
CA LEU A 774 17.66 19.78 7.14
C LEU A 774 17.95 18.90 5.92
N SER A 775 18.41 19.50 4.82
CA SER A 775 18.76 18.79 3.60
C SER A 775 20.25 18.99 3.32
N PHE A 776 20.90 17.89 2.95
CA PHE A 776 22.31 17.82 2.58
C PHE A 776 22.41 17.13 1.22
N ARG A 777 23.11 17.75 0.27
CA ARG A 777 23.44 17.15 -1.03
C ARG A 777 24.95 17.15 -1.19
N LEU A 778 25.51 16.03 -1.59
CA LEU A 778 26.88 15.88 -2.04
C LEU A 778 26.85 15.52 -3.52
N PHE A 779 27.59 16.25 -4.33
CA PHE A 779 27.74 16.01 -5.76
C PHE A 779 29.21 15.85 -6.10
N ALA A 780 29.54 14.87 -6.94
CA ALA A 780 30.86 14.69 -7.51
C ALA A 780 30.74 14.38 -9.01
N GLY A 781 31.46 15.14 -9.83
CA GLY A 781 31.56 14.95 -11.28
C GLY A 781 33.03 14.81 -11.68
N TYR A 782 33.34 13.82 -12.51
CA TYR A 782 34.70 13.54 -12.97
C TYR A 782 34.72 13.16 -14.46
N PHE A 783 35.55 13.84 -15.23
CA PHE A 783 35.87 13.45 -16.60
C PHE A 783 37.04 12.45 -16.60
N VAL A 784 36.74 11.19 -16.90
CA VAL A 784 37.76 10.16 -17.14
C VAL A 784 38.54 10.47 -18.41
N ARG A 785 37.82 10.90 -19.45
CA ARG A 785 38.37 11.44 -20.69
C ARG A 785 37.56 12.67 -21.08
N ASN A 786 38.23 13.72 -21.52
CA ASN A 786 37.58 14.90 -22.07
C ASN A 786 38.40 15.49 -23.21
N GLU A 787 38.01 15.23 -24.44
CA GLU A 787 38.63 15.73 -25.68
C GLU A 787 37.64 16.59 -26.46
N THR A 788 36.62 17.14 -25.80
CA THR A 788 35.58 17.93 -26.47
C THR A 788 36.16 19.22 -27.05
N ARG A 789 35.72 19.57 -28.26
CA ARG A 789 36.20 20.80 -28.95
C ARG A 789 35.68 22.11 -28.34
N ASN A 790 34.70 22.04 -27.44
CA ASN A 790 34.14 23.19 -26.72
C ASN A 790 33.56 22.79 -25.34
N ASN A 791 32.94 23.77 -24.65
CA ASN A 791 32.44 23.62 -23.28
C ASN A 791 31.02 23.03 -23.18
N THR A 792 30.40 22.58 -24.27
CA THR A 792 28.98 22.15 -24.32
C THR A 792 28.66 21.01 -23.34
N PHE A 793 29.64 20.17 -23.00
CA PHE A 793 29.46 18.99 -22.14
C PHE A 793 30.02 19.13 -20.72
N ASN A 794 30.68 20.26 -20.42
CA ASN A 794 31.31 20.54 -19.13
C ASN A 794 30.28 20.55 -18.00
N TYR A 795 30.71 20.19 -16.78
CA TYR A 795 29.86 20.33 -15.60
C TYR A 795 29.60 21.81 -15.29
N GLY A 796 28.35 22.11 -14.93
CA GLY A 796 27.93 23.42 -14.47
C GLY A 796 28.38 23.74 -13.04
N ILE A 797 28.84 24.96 -12.78
CA ILE A 797 29.02 25.47 -11.40
C ILE A 797 27.69 26.04 -10.91
N SER A 798 27.22 27.11 -11.55
CA SER A 798 25.96 27.81 -11.22
C SER A 798 24.86 27.55 -12.27
N ARG A 799 25.22 27.24 -13.53
CA ARG A 799 24.30 26.90 -14.62
C ARG A 799 24.62 25.54 -15.21
N VAL A 800 23.58 24.75 -15.46
CA VAL A 800 23.68 23.40 -16.05
C VAL A 800 23.99 23.47 -17.54
N SER A 801 24.74 22.49 -18.04
CA SER A 801 24.87 22.25 -19.48
C SER A 801 23.70 21.36 -19.96
N ASN A 802 22.68 21.91 -20.62
CA ASN A 802 21.50 21.13 -21.04
C ASN A 802 21.68 20.43 -22.40
N TYR A 803 22.87 19.89 -22.70
CA TYR A 803 23.15 19.20 -23.97
C TYR A 803 22.29 17.94 -24.19
N SER A 804 21.70 17.37 -23.14
CA SER A 804 20.80 16.21 -23.25
C SER A 804 19.32 16.59 -23.38
N PHE A 805 19.01 17.89 -23.39
CA PHE A 805 17.65 18.45 -23.36
C PHE A 805 16.77 17.77 -22.29
N SER A 806 17.35 17.59 -21.09
CA SER A 806 16.72 16.85 -19.98
C SER A 806 16.21 17.77 -18.87
N TYR A 807 16.68 19.02 -18.84
CA TYR A 807 16.20 20.04 -17.91
C TYR A 807 15.11 20.89 -18.56
N ASN A 808 14.09 21.28 -17.78
CA ASN A 808 13.01 22.17 -18.24
C ASN A 808 13.44 23.64 -18.08
N LEU A 809 14.33 24.13 -18.95
CA LEU A 809 14.74 25.53 -18.95
C LEU A 809 13.73 26.37 -19.74
N LEU A 810 13.33 27.51 -19.19
CA LEU A 810 12.44 28.47 -19.86
C LEU A 810 13.15 29.15 -21.03
N GLY A 811 14.45 29.42 -20.88
CA GLY A 811 15.32 29.91 -21.95
C GLY A 811 16.59 29.07 -22.05
N GLU A 812 16.56 28.07 -22.93
CA GLU A 812 17.69 27.15 -23.19
C GLU A 812 18.96 27.89 -23.63
N SER A 813 18.83 28.86 -24.54
CA SER A 813 19.96 29.67 -25.03
C SER A 813 20.07 31.04 -24.35
N ALA A 814 19.27 31.31 -23.31
CA ALA A 814 19.22 32.64 -22.68
C ALA A 814 20.48 32.93 -21.86
N ASN A 815 21.27 33.92 -22.29
CA ASN A 815 22.48 34.34 -21.60
C ASN A 815 22.28 35.54 -20.64
N SER A 816 21.17 36.27 -20.76
CA SER A 816 20.89 37.49 -19.99
C SER A 816 19.39 37.63 -19.64
N GLY A 817 19.07 38.60 -18.77
CA GLY A 817 17.70 38.86 -18.34
C GLY A 817 17.13 37.79 -17.38
N LEU A 818 15.82 37.88 -17.13
CA LEU A 818 15.11 37.04 -16.16
C LEU A 818 15.22 35.53 -16.49
N LEU A 819 15.10 35.14 -17.76
CA LEU A 819 15.19 33.73 -18.17
C LEU A 819 16.51 33.07 -17.77
N SER A 820 17.58 33.86 -17.74
CA SER A 820 18.92 33.39 -17.40
C SER A 820 19.14 33.23 -15.88
N GLN A 821 18.22 33.77 -15.06
CA GLN A 821 18.23 33.67 -13.59
C GLN A 821 17.69 32.35 -13.06
N GLN A 822 17.10 31.51 -13.92
CA GLN A 822 16.52 30.24 -13.51
C GLN A 822 17.59 29.35 -12.82
N PHE A 823 17.21 28.77 -11.68
CA PHE A 823 18.01 27.82 -10.92
C PHE A 823 17.43 26.42 -11.06
N ILE A 824 18.34 25.48 -11.35
CA ILE A 824 18.09 24.05 -11.36
C ILE A 824 19.16 23.43 -10.48
N LEU A 825 18.73 22.68 -9.47
CA LEU A 825 19.64 21.95 -8.59
C LEU A 825 20.19 20.72 -9.34
N ALA A 826 21.31 20.92 -10.03
CA ALA A 826 22.09 19.89 -10.70
C ALA A 826 23.55 20.36 -10.83
N ASP A 827 24.44 19.42 -11.17
CA ASP A 827 25.88 19.62 -11.15
C ASP A 827 26.37 20.25 -9.84
N GLY A 828 27.20 21.30 -9.90
CA GLY A 828 27.73 22.03 -8.74
C GLY A 828 26.64 22.61 -7.84
N GLY A 829 25.49 22.99 -8.40
CA GLY A 829 24.30 23.38 -7.65
C GLY A 829 24.42 24.70 -6.87
N PHE A 830 25.38 25.58 -7.21
CA PHE A 830 25.56 26.88 -6.55
C PHE A 830 24.44 27.87 -6.91
N LYS A 831 23.92 28.60 -5.92
CA LYS A 831 22.79 29.54 -6.10
C LYS A 831 23.28 30.94 -6.45
N SER A 832 24.55 31.25 -6.24
CA SER A 832 25.19 32.48 -6.71
C SER A 832 25.67 32.31 -8.16
N PHE A 833 25.71 33.40 -8.93
CA PHE A 833 26.22 33.38 -10.31
C PHE A 833 27.75 33.37 -10.34
N ILE A 834 28.34 32.25 -9.93
CA ILE A 834 29.76 31.99 -10.07
C ILE A 834 30.02 31.67 -11.55
N PRO A 835 30.85 32.46 -12.25
CA PRO A 835 31.12 32.28 -13.68
C PRO A 835 32.01 31.05 -13.92
N GLY A 836 31.82 30.40 -15.06
CA GLY A 836 32.67 29.30 -15.52
C GLY A 836 31.96 27.94 -15.61
N THR A 837 32.67 26.98 -16.19
CA THR A 837 32.28 25.58 -16.30
C THR A 837 33.48 24.70 -15.97
N VAL A 838 33.23 23.41 -15.69
CA VAL A 838 34.25 22.48 -15.23
C VAL A 838 34.48 21.35 -16.23
N ASN A 839 35.72 21.20 -16.69
CA ASN A 839 36.13 20.26 -17.74
C ASN A 839 37.01 19.09 -17.24
N GLN A 840 37.34 19.04 -15.95
CA GLN A 840 38.09 17.92 -15.35
C GLN A 840 37.33 17.29 -14.18
N TRP A 841 37.14 17.99 -13.06
CA TRP A 841 36.35 17.46 -11.94
C TRP A 841 35.79 18.55 -11.03
N ILE A 842 34.63 18.26 -10.42
CA ILE A 842 33.98 19.11 -9.42
C ILE A 842 33.46 18.25 -8.28
N THR A 843 33.54 18.75 -7.06
CA THR A 843 32.83 18.21 -5.90
C THR A 843 32.17 19.36 -5.16
N SER A 844 30.88 19.23 -4.86
CA SER A 844 30.15 20.25 -4.11
C SER A 844 29.26 19.65 -3.04
N VAL A 845 29.06 20.43 -1.99
CA VAL A 845 28.14 20.18 -0.90
C VAL A 845 27.14 21.33 -0.88
N ASN A 846 25.86 20.99 -0.80
CA ASN A 846 24.77 21.96 -0.67
C ASN A 846 23.99 21.64 0.60
N VAL A 847 23.79 22.65 1.46
CA VAL A 847 23.02 22.54 2.69
C VAL A 847 21.84 23.50 2.64
N ASP A 848 20.65 23.01 3.00
CA ASP A 848 19.40 23.80 3.10
C ASP A 848 18.69 23.44 4.41
N THR A 849 18.25 24.44 5.17
CA THR A 849 17.43 24.20 6.36
C THR A 849 16.31 25.22 6.53
N SER A 850 15.19 24.75 7.09
CA SER A 850 14.05 25.62 7.42
C SER A 850 14.32 26.35 8.73
N VAL A 851 14.26 27.68 8.71
CA VAL A 851 14.35 28.51 9.92
C VAL A 851 12.94 28.86 10.40
N TRP A 852 12.07 29.32 9.50
CA TRP A 852 10.70 29.69 9.84
C TRP A 852 9.76 29.62 8.62
N LYS A 853 8.75 28.74 8.66
CA LYS A 853 7.73 28.58 7.62
C LYS A 853 8.34 28.51 6.19
N ILE A 854 8.19 29.59 5.41
CA ILE A 854 8.65 29.72 4.03
C ILE A 854 10.12 30.14 3.91
N PHE A 855 10.72 30.61 5.01
CA PHE A 855 12.09 31.10 5.07
C PHE A 855 13.07 29.97 5.38
N HIS A 856 14.00 29.81 4.47
CA HIS A 856 15.09 28.85 4.51
C HIS A 856 16.42 29.59 4.43
N ILE A 857 17.45 29.00 5.01
CA ILE A 857 18.83 29.41 4.78
C ILE A 857 19.54 28.30 4.03
N TYR A 858 20.48 28.68 3.17
CA TYR A 858 21.33 27.75 2.45
C TYR A 858 22.79 28.15 2.53
N ALA A 859 23.65 27.15 2.43
CA ALA A 859 25.08 27.31 2.28
C ALA A 859 25.62 26.22 1.36
N ASP A 860 26.40 26.62 0.36
CA ASP A 860 27.07 25.72 -0.56
C ASP A 860 28.59 25.88 -0.48
N GLY A 861 29.32 24.79 -0.70
CA GLY A 861 30.77 24.78 -0.75
C GLY A 861 31.26 23.72 -1.73
N GLY A 862 32.38 23.96 -2.40
CA GLY A 862 32.89 23.02 -3.38
C GLY A 862 34.29 23.31 -3.87
N LEU A 863 34.87 22.30 -4.48
CA LEU A 863 36.17 22.33 -5.12
C LEU A 863 36.00 21.94 -6.58
N TYR A 864 36.69 22.62 -7.48
CA TYR A 864 36.72 22.21 -8.87
C TYR A 864 38.10 22.41 -9.49
N LYS A 865 38.36 21.66 -10.56
CA LYS A 865 39.58 21.77 -11.35
C LYS A 865 39.24 21.77 -12.83
N ASN A 866 39.92 22.66 -13.55
CA ASN A 866 39.97 22.66 -15.00
C ASN A 866 41.37 22.22 -15.47
N LYS A 867 41.45 21.63 -16.66
CA LYS A 867 42.73 21.31 -17.30
C LYS A 867 43.62 22.56 -17.32
N ASN A 868 44.90 22.38 -16.98
CA ASN A 868 45.92 23.43 -16.93
C ASN A 868 45.64 24.58 -15.94
N ASN A 869 44.67 24.42 -15.04
CA ASN A 869 44.36 25.39 -14.00
C ASN A 869 44.53 24.75 -12.61
N PRO A 870 44.95 25.52 -11.59
CA PRO A 870 44.97 25.03 -10.22
C PRO A 870 43.55 24.74 -9.72
N THR A 871 43.44 23.85 -8.73
CA THR A 871 42.17 23.58 -8.05
C THR A 871 41.69 24.85 -7.35
N GLN A 872 40.41 25.16 -7.50
CA GLN A 872 39.78 26.33 -6.88
C GLN A 872 38.72 25.91 -5.86
N PHE A 873 38.69 26.59 -4.72
CA PHE A 873 37.63 26.49 -3.73
C PHE A 873 36.61 27.60 -3.94
N ILE A 874 35.34 27.23 -3.93
CA ILE A 874 34.19 28.13 -4.09
C ILE A 874 33.12 27.83 -3.06
N TRP A 875 32.38 28.84 -2.65
CA TRP A 875 31.32 28.76 -1.66
C TRP A 875 30.30 29.89 -1.84
N ASP A 876 29.09 29.66 -1.37
CA ASP A 876 28.07 30.69 -1.20
C ASP A 876 27.13 30.42 -0.03
N SER A 877 26.39 31.45 0.37
CA SER A 877 25.34 31.36 1.37
C SER A 877 24.29 32.44 1.14
N GLY A 878 23.07 32.16 1.59
CA GLY A 878 21.99 33.12 1.46
C GLY A 878 20.64 32.65 1.99
N ILE A 879 19.62 33.40 1.61
CA ILE A 879 18.24 33.18 2.04
C ILE A 879 17.44 32.60 0.88
N LYS A 880 16.67 31.56 1.16
CA LYS A 880 15.72 30.96 0.24
C LYS A 880 14.30 31.22 0.74
N ILE A 881 13.42 31.68 -0.14
CA ILE A 881 12.00 31.86 0.13
C ILE A 881 11.20 30.87 -0.70
N LYS A 882 10.48 29.97 -0.03
CA LYS A 882 9.56 28.99 -0.65
C LYS A 882 8.16 29.58 -0.73
N ILE A 883 7.86 30.32 -1.80
CA ILE A 883 6.55 30.94 -2.02
C ILE A 883 5.48 29.85 -2.19
N VAL A 884 5.74 28.92 -3.12
CA VAL A 884 4.95 27.70 -3.27
C VAL A 884 5.93 26.53 -3.33
N PRO A 885 5.91 25.60 -2.34
CA PRO A 885 6.87 24.49 -2.28
C PRO A 885 6.94 23.71 -3.59
N ASP A 886 8.15 23.44 -4.04
CA ASP A 886 8.45 22.67 -5.26
C ASP A 886 7.83 23.25 -6.56
N PHE A 887 7.39 24.52 -6.54
CA PHE A 887 6.82 25.21 -7.70
C PHE A 887 7.50 26.54 -7.96
N LEU A 888 7.54 27.43 -6.97
CA LEU A 888 8.16 28.74 -7.04
C LEU A 888 9.01 28.98 -5.79
N GLU A 889 10.32 28.99 -5.99
CA GLU A 889 11.31 29.27 -4.95
C GLU A 889 12.23 30.38 -5.42
N VAL A 890 12.56 31.32 -4.53
CA VAL A 890 13.43 32.47 -4.83
C VAL A 890 14.65 32.40 -3.91
N TYR A 891 15.83 32.64 -4.49
CA TYR A 891 17.12 32.56 -3.83
C TYR A 891 17.78 33.93 -3.84
N PHE A 892 18.16 34.40 -2.66
CA PHE A 892 18.82 35.68 -2.41
C PHE A 892 20.24 35.38 -1.92
N PRO A 893 21.25 35.42 -2.81
CA PRO A 893 22.65 35.32 -2.41
C PRO A 893 23.05 36.43 -1.44
N VAL A 894 23.70 36.09 -0.33
CA VAL A 894 24.17 37.09 0.65
C VAL A 894 25.69 37.19 0.61
N GLN A 895 26.37 36.06 0.67
CA GLN A 895 27.83 36.01 0.64
C GLN A 895 28.27 34.92 -0.33
N SER A 896 29.27 35.18 -1.15
CA SER A 896 29.85 34.18 -2.06
C SER A 896 31.35 34.37 -2.21
N SER A 897 31.98 33.50 -2.99
CA SER A 897 33.38 33.68 -3.42
C SER A 897 33.64 34.94 -4.24
N LEU A 898 32.58 35.65 -4.68
CA LEU A 898 32.68 36.96 -5.32
C LEU A 898 32.72 38.10 -4.29
N GLY A 899 32.29 37.88 -3.05
CA GLY A 899 32.20 38.89 -1.99
C GLY A 899 30.79 38.99 -1.39
N PHE A 900 30.47 40.14 -0.80
CA PHE A 900 29.14 40.45 -0.27
C PHE A 900 28.19 40.83 -1.41
N GLU A 901 27.35 39.87 -1.83
CA GLU A 901 26.52 39.96 -3.03
C GLU A 901 25.56 41.18 -3.04
N PRO A 902 24.91 41.56 -1.92
CA PRO A 902 24.02 42.72 -1.88
C PRO A 902 24.68 44.07 -2.16
N ALA A 903 26.01 44.19 -2.03
CA ALA A 903 26.72 45.43 -2.36
C ALA A 903 26.97 45.63 -3.86
N PHE A 904 26.77 44.60 -4.70
CA PHE A 904 26.92 44.75 -6.14
C PHE A 904 25.77 45.57 -6.74
N LYS A 905 26.11 46.51 -7.64
CA LYS A 905 25.13 47.35 -8.34
C LYS A 905 24.09 46.55 -9.14
N ASP A 906 24.44 45.33 -9.55
CA ASP A 906 23.59 44.42 -10.31
C ASP A 906 22.98 43.30 -9.46
N TYR A 907 22.86 43.47 -8.14
CA TYR A 907 22.33 42.46 -7.23
C TYR A 907 20.97 41.88 -7.66
N GLY A 908 20.05 42.72 -8.16
CA GLY A 908 18.77 42.25 -8.70
C GLY A 908 18.91 41.27 -9.89
N ARG A 909 20.02 41.35 -10.65
CA ARG A 909 20.35 40.40 -11.72
C ARG A 909 20.89 39.06 -11.19
N ARG A 910 21.32 39.03 -9.92
CA ARG A 910 21.95 37.89 -9.25
C ARG A 910 20.98 37.05 -8.42
N ILE A 911 19.79 37.59 -8.12
CA ILE A 911 18.68 36.84 -7.54
C ILE A 911 18.27 35.73 -8.51
N ARG A 912 18.04 34.54 -7.97
CA ARG A 912 17.66 33.37 -8.78
C ARG A 912 16.30 32.83 -8.39
N TYR A 913 15.69 32.08 -9.29
CA TYR A 913 14.41 31.45 -9.02
C TYR A 913 14.32 30.06 -9.62
N THR A 914 13.60 29.17 -8.94
CA THR A 914 13.11 27.93 -9.53
C THR A 914 11.64 28.12 -9.83
N LEU A 915 11.25 27.92 -11.10
CA LEU A 915 9.86 27.96 -11.54
C LEU A 915 9.54 26.69 -12.33
N ILE A 916 8.64 25.87 -11.80
CA ILE A 916 8.20 24.63 -12.43
C ILE A 916 6.77 24.82 -12.93
N LEU A 917 6.60 25.21 -14.21
CA LEU A 917 5.30 25.44 -14.85
C LEU A 917 4.55 24.14 -15.20
N ASN A 918 4.42 23.24 -14.22
CA ASN A 918 3.57 22.06 -14.33
C ASN A 918 2.31 22.30 -13.49
N LEU A 919 1.15 22.43 -14.17
CA LEU A 919 -0.16 22.57 -13.52
C LEU A 919 -0.41 21.47 -12.47
N GLY A 920 0.14 20.26 -12.67
CA GLY A 920 0.08 19.17 -11.70
C GLY A 920 0.78 19.49 -10.37
N SER A 921 1.89 20.23 -10.38
CA SER A 921 2.60 20.65 -9.16
C SER A 921 1.78 21.63 -8.34
N ILE A 922 1.08 22.57 -9.00
CA ILE A 922 0.16 23.52 -8.34
C ILE A 922 -1.05 22.78 -7.77
N ILE A 923 -1.67 21.88 -8.54
CA ILE A 923 -2.80 21.07 -8.09
C ILE A 923 -2.40 20.19 -6.89
N ASN A 924 -1.21 19.61 -6.91
CA ASN A 924 -0.68 18.83 -5.79
C ASN A 924 -0.35 19.72 -4.57
N ALA A 925 0.14 20.95 -4.75
CA ALA A 925 0.34 21.90 -3.67
C ALA A 925 -1.00 22.32 -3.04
N ALA A 926 -2.01 22.62 -3.85
CA ALA A 926 -3.36 22.95 -3.40
C ALA A 926 -4.05 21.76 -2.70
N ARG A 927 -3.92 20.54 -3.24
CA ARG A 927 -4.42 19.30 -2.61
C ARG A 927 -3.78 18.99 -1.26
N ARG A 928 -2.53 19.42 -1.05
CA ARG A 928 -1.82 19.29 0.23
C ARG A 928 -2.25 20.33 1.27
N GLY A 929 -3.30 21.12 1.00
CA GLY A 929 -3.88 22.05 1.98
C GLY A 929 -2.98 23.25 2.29
N TRP A 930 -2.14 23.66 1.34
CA TRP A 930 -1.39 24.92 1.47
C TRP A 930 -2.27 26.08 1.00
N TYR A 931 -3.31 26.37 1.79
CA TYR A 931 -3.97 27.67 2.04
C TYR A 931 -4.81 27.54 3.30
#